data_AF-A0AAN4ZFG1-F1
#
_entry.id   AF-A0AAN4ZFG1-F1
#
_cell.length_a   1.000
_cell.length_b   1.000
_cell.length_c   1.000
_cell.angle_alpha   90.00
_cell.angle_beta   90.00
_cell.angle_gamma   90.00
#
_symmetry.space_group_name_H-M   'P 1'
#
loop_
_entity.id
_entity.type
_entity.pdbx_description
1 polymer ?
#
loop_
_entity_poly.entity_id
_entity_poly.type
_entity_poly.pdbx_seq_one_letter_code
_entity_poly.pdbx_strand_id
1 'polypeptide(L)'
;KSEDAANKVISLLESLHVKLDGMPKCECNALRQEVSDLKGMLAKALNQQAPPPPSSSPSSTYTAVKQALNDAATYADKASRAVWVGRKEGASPTETAEADQKAVEELVSELNIPELTQALASGDIKHHRHPQVKGDRKNRIMKISMPSQKVRDTFLSAVRSARPNAVTKISGNYIRRDLCPYELELEKKARIEAYKLNCEKDGLYYGVRDEKLYKFGGNPRPLPDGYKNRPPRGYVPSQNEKTNEANPAINFKTNEDTSANKSILSGIPPMPSTGIANANGTSLGYNLILLSETWLREDESDAYLLCSNDDYVVFRKDRPSTAEKSRGGGVAILSSPLLNPFLVNTFSCEGIESVIIDIHHTSNCINTPFKSVRICMVYRSPSCASTSLESFLSFITPFIIDTPFLMCGDLNLPTIDWVNFSAPSQNDFLSFASNFRMTQFVNFKTRGKNILDLVLCNHNIVFNVNPALPFADHTSIAFSLGVPPPPTREFTPSRKYHLADRDSINHLISSHDWTIALSALDADQAYTYFSDFMNYTLDNFVPKSSPSPISAYPPYLRNLHFKSDRATSLAPNSVLAKKLATRFEKALRAHYVRVESRVIESKNPKAYYSLCKTRLKSSNSAPPGIIDVDGTKLLTNLDKAQAFSKYFASYFINGIPLSVSPSMKDFGILMQPSLKFNDHVTKIISKARAQVNIMFKCFYSTDHCLYNRAFVTFVRPLLEYCSVVWSPTTVTLANSIESVQRNFTRRLFARCNIPYTCYPQRISLLSLQTLEHRRFLSDLLFLHKSIHGFYSYDHSSLYIISPLTRNLRRAHSLRVSLPFASPKSHSSFVTRTIDRWNVFSNQIVTSSPKHFRSHLLSLPSISFTSDSLLRV
;
A
#
# COMPACT_ATOMS: atom_id res chain seq x y z
N LYS A 1 -43.28 -2.50 26.25
CA LYS A 1 -43.84 -1.68 27.36
C LYS A 1 -45.33 -1.95 27.62
N SER A 2 -46.00 -2.92 26.97
CA SER A 2 -47.16 -3.58 27.60
C SER A 2 -46.90 -5.09 27.64
N GLU A 3 -47.18 -5.69 28.79
CA GLU A 3 -47.04 -7.12 29.08
C GLU A 3 -47.96 -7.96 28.17
N ASP A 4 -49.07 -7.36 27.76
CA ASP A 4 -50.07 -7.93 26.84
C ASP A 4 -49.51 -8.21 25.44
N ALA A 5 -48.57 -7.38 24.95
CA ALA A 5 -47.90 -7.60 23.68
C ALA A 5 -46.89 -8.76 23.77
N ALA A 6 -46.24 -8.93 24.92
CA ALA A 6 -45.31 -10.04 25.14
C ALA A 6 -46.06 -11.37 25.23
N ASN A 7 -47.21 -11.40 25.91
CA ASN A 7 -48.05 -12.60 26.02
C ASN A 7 -48.66 -13.02 24.68
N LYS A 8 -49.07 -12.07 23.82
CA LYS A 8 -49.48 -12.38 22.44
C LYS A 8 -48.37 -12.99 21.60
N VAL A 9 -47.14 -12.51 21.75
CA VAL A 9 -45.97 -13.03 21.03
C VAL A 9 -45.63 -14.45 21.52
N ILE A 10 -45.71 -14.71 22.82
CA ILE A 10 -45.49 -16.04 23.41
C ILE A 10 -46.54 -17.05 22.89
N SER A 11 -47.82 -16.67 22.90
CA SER A 11 -48.93 -17.50 22.37
C SER A 11 -48.76 -17.82 20.87
N LEU A 12 -48.34 -16.85 20.07
CA LEU A 12 -48.03 -17.05 18.65
C LEU A 12 -46.85 -18.00 18.43
N LEU A 13 -45.81 -17.90 19.26
CA LEU A 13 -44.63 -18.78 19.19
C LEU A 13 -44.96 -20.22 19.60
N GLU A 14 -45.84 -20.42 20.58
CA GLU A 14 -46.31 -21.75 20.99
C GLU A 14 -47.20 -22.40 19.93
N SER A 15 -48.10 -21.63 19.31
CA SER A 15 -48.90 -22.09 18.17
C SER A 15 -48.04 -22.50 16.97
N LEU A 16 -46.94 -21.77 16.72
CA LEU A 16 -45.98 -22.10 15.68
C LEU A 16 -45.23 -23.41 15.98
N HIS A 17 -44.91 -23.66 17.25
CA HIS A 17 -44.20 -24.87 17.69
C HIS A 17 -45.04 -26.14 17.45
N VAL A 18 -46.34 -26.08 17.80
CA VAL A 18 -47.28 -27.20 17.57
C VAL A 18 -47.46 -27.50 16.08
N LYS A 19 -47.48 -26.48 15.22
CA LYS A 19 -47.53 -26.67 13.76
C LYS A 19 -46.23 -27.25 13.19
N LEU A 20 -45.08 -26.93 13.78
CA LEU A 20 -43.76 -27.42 13.38
C LEU A 20 -43.48 -28.87 13.82
N ASP A 21 -44.13 -29.37 14.87
CA ASP A 21 -44.00 -30.76 15.31
C ASP A 21 -44.78 -31.76 14.44
N GLY A 22 -45.69 -31.29 13.58
CA GLY A 22 -46.46 -32.12 12.65
C GLY A 22 -45.82 -32.38 11.28
N MET A 23 -44.64 -31.81 10.97
CA MET A 23 -44.03 -31.87 9.62
C MET A 23 -42.77 -32.77 9.55
N PRO A 24 -42.43 -33.38 8.39
CA PRO A 24 -41.36 -34.37 8.28
C PRO A 24 -39.94 -33.84 8.59
N LYS A 25 -39.11 -34.72 9.16
CA LYS A 25 -37.90 -34.42 9.97
C LYS A 25 -36.67 -33.82 9.27
N CYS A 26 -36.67 -33.53 7.97
CA CYS A 26 -35.43 -33.12 7.26
C CYS A 26 -35.21 -31.62 7.05
N GLU A 27 -36.15 -30.72 7.38
CA GLU A 27 -35.94 -29.25 7.25
C GLU A 27 -36.14 -28.44 8.55
N CYS A 28 -36.44 -29.09 9.69
CA CYS A 28 -36.84 -28.38 10.92
C CYS A 28 -35.73 -27.99 11.91
N ASN A 29 -34.48 -28.47 11.77
CA ASN A 29 -33.46 -28.27 12.81
C ASN A 29 -32.93 -26.82 12.89
N ALA A 30 -32.86 -26.09 11.79
CA ALA A 30 -32.41 -24.69 11.76
C ALA A 30 -33.44 -23.74 12.41
N LEU A 31 -34.72 -23.95 12.10
CA LEU A 31 -35.82 -23.15 12.66
C LEU A 31 -36.06 -23.43 14.17
N ARG A 32 -35.86 -24.68 14.62
CA ARG A 32 -35.93 -25.01 16.06
C ARG A 32 -34.81 -24.34 16.86
N GLN A 33 -33.62 -24.17 16.28
CA GLN A 33 -32.50 -23.48 16.94
C GLN A 33 -32.74 -21.96 17.02
N GLU A 34 -33.23 -21.32 15.94
CA GLU A 34 -33.54 -19.88 15.97
C GLU A 34 -34.66 -19.53 16.98
N VAL A 35 -35.67 -20.39 17.12
CA VAL A 35 -36.73 -20.19 18.13
C VAL A 35 -36.20 -20.37 19.56
N SER A 36 -35.24 -21.28 19.77
CA SER A 36 -34.57 -21.47 21.06
C SER A 36 -33.68 -20.27 21.43
N ASP A 37 -32.93 -19.75 20.47
CA ASP A 37 -32.03 -18.59 20.65
C ASP A 37 -32.84 -17.32 20.97
N LEU A 38 -34.00 -17.13 20.32
CA LEU A 38 -34.93 -16.03 20.62
C LEU A 38 -35.51 -16.12 22.05
N LYS A 39 -35.86 -17.32 22.52
CA LYS A 39 -36.29 -17.54 23.91
C LYS A 39 -35.16 -17.23 24.91
N GLY A 40 -33.92 -17.60 24.60
CA GLY A 40 -32.74 -17.30 25.42
C GLY A 40 -32.39 -15.82 25.50
N MET A 41 -32.56 -15.07 24.40
CA MET A 41 -32.36 -13.62 24.37
C MET A 41 -33.44 -12.87 25.17
N LEU A 42 -34.69 -13.33 25.12
CA LEU A 42 -35.79 -12.73 25.89
C LEU A 42 -35.62 -12.95 27.40
N ALA A 43 -35.14 -14.13 27.82
CA ALA A 43 -34.84 -14.44 29.22
C ALA A 43 -33.67 -13.61 29.78
N LYS A 44 -32.66 -13.30 28.96
CA LYS A 44 -31.53 -12.44 29.35
C LYS A 44 -31.91 -10.97 29.51
N ALA A 45 -32.91 -10.49 28.77
CA ALA A 45 -33.39 -9.11 28.86
C ALA A 45 -34.21 -8.84 30.14
N LEU A 46 -34.78 -9.89 30.76
CA LEU A 46 -35.58 -9.79 31.98
C LEU A 46 -34.75 -9.85 33.29
N ASN A 47 -33.47 -10.22 33.23
CA ASN A 47 -32.67 -10.57 34.43
C ASN A 47 -31.41 -9.72 34.70
N GLN A 48 -31.31 -8.48 34.19
CA GLN A 48 -30.19 -7.59 34.54
C GLN A 48 -30.59 -6.53 35.57
N GLN A 49 -30.26 -6.79 36.84
CA GLN A 49 -30.17 -5.79 37.90
C GLN A 49 -28.95 -4.86 37.68
N ALA A 50 -29.12 -3.58 37.99
CA ALA A 50 -28.12 -2.52 37.81
C ALA A 50 -27.03 -2.54 38.91
N PRO A 51 -25.73 -2.35 38.58
CA PRO A 51 -24.66 -2.15 39.57
C PRO A 51 -24.43 -0.66 39.93
N PRO A 52 -23.73 -0.38 41.06
CA PRO A 52 -23.76 0.91 41.76
C PRO A 52 -22.78 1.97 41.19
N PRO A 53 -22.90 3.26 41.58
CA PRO A 53 -22.20 4.36 40.93
C PRO A 53 -20.82 4.66 41.54
N PRO A 54 -19.81 5.03 40.73
CA PRO A 54 -18.58 5.66 41.21
C PRO A 54 -18.71 7.19 41.27
N SER A 55 -18.00 7.79 42.22
CA SER A 55 -18.03 9.21 42.60
C SER A 55 -17.30 10.16 41.64
N SER A 56 -17.98 11.28 41.32
CA SER A 56 -17.50 12.61 40.84
C SER A 56 -16.51 12.66 39.65
N SER A 57 -16.84 13.16 38.45
CA SER A 57 -17.71 14.30 38.09
C SER A 57 -18.60 14.03 36.85
N PRO A 58 -19.91 14.39 36.84
CA PRO A 58 -20.87 13.88 35.85
C PRO A 58 -21.09 14.78 34.61
N SER A 59 -20.34 15.88 34.45
CA SER A 59 -20.71 16.91 33.47
C SER A 59 -20.27 16.60 32.02
N SER A 60 -19.12 15.94 31.80
CA SER A 60 -18.56 15.81 30.44
C SER A 60 -19.30 14.80 29.54
N THR A 61 -19.55 13.59 30.04
CA THR A 61 -20.13 12.50 29.25
C THR A 61 -21.63 12.67 29.03
N TYR A 62 -22.36 13.16 30.04
CA TYR A 62 -23.78 13.51 29.90
C TYR A 62 -23.97 14.70 28.95
N THR A 63 -23.10 15.71 28.99
CA THR A 63 -23.16 16.85 28.05
C THR A 63 -22.82 16.42 26.63
N ALA A 64 -21.82 15.55 26.42
CA ALA A 64 -21.47 15.04 25.09
C ALA A 64 -22.59 14.19 24.48
N VAL A 65 -23.20 13.30 25.27
CA VAL A 65 -24.34 12.47 24.82
C VAL A 65 -25.59 13.32 24.62
N LYS A 66 -25.89 14.27 25.52
CA LYS A 66 -27.00 15.22 25.38
C LYS A 66 -26.82 16.14 24.20
N GLN A 67 -25.59 16.55 23.87
CA GLN A 67 -25.28 17.34 22.68
C GLN A 67 -25.40 16.52 21.40
N ALA A 68 -24.94 15.27 21.38
CA ALA A 68 -25.14 14.37 20.24
C ALA A 68 -26.63 14.05 19.98
N LEU A 69 -27.42 13.86 21.04
CA LEU A 69 -28.88 13.66 20.96
C LEU A 69 -29.61 14.94 20.53
N ASN A 70 -29.22 16.10 21.08
CA ASN A 70 -29.77 17.40 20.69
C ASN A 70 -29.43 17.73 19.24
N ASP A 71 -28.22 17.42 18.79
CA ASP A 71 -27.81 17.59 17.40
C ASP A 71 -28.64 16.70 16.50
N ALA A 72 -28.78 15.40 16.80
CA ALA A 72 -29.61 14.47 16.02
C ALA A 72 -31.08 14.93 15.90
N ALA A 73 -31.69 15.40 16.99
CA ALA A 73 -33.03 15.97 16.99
C ALA A 73 -33.11 17.27 16.16
N THR A 74 -32.10 18.14 16.27
CA THR A 74 -32.00 19.39 15.50
C THR A 74 -31.83 19.11 14.00
N TYR A 75 -31.05 18.08 13.63
CA TYR A 75 -30.90 17.64 12.23
C TYR A 75 -32.20 17.08 11.68
N ALA A 76 -32.93 16.26 12.45
CA ALA A 76 -34.23 15.72 12.03
C ALA A 76 -35.28 16.83 11.81
N ASP A 77 -35.35 17.80 12.73
CA ASP A 77 -36.27 18.94 12.63
C ASP A 77 -35.88 19.94 11.52
N LYS A 78 -34.59 20.09 11.19
CA LYS A 78 -34.15 20.86 10.02
C LYS A 78 -34.39 20.13 8.70
N ALA A 79 -34.31 18.81 8.69
CA ALA A 79 -34.52 18.00 7.50
C ALA A 79 -35.97 18.09 6.97
N SER A 80 -36.94 18.43 7.81
CA SER A 80 -38.34 18.68 7.42
C SER A 80 -38.65 20.16 7.14
N ARG A 81 -37.66 21.06 7.19
CA ARG A 81 -37.85 22.51 7.00
C ARG A 81 -37.27 23.06 5.70
N ALA A 82 -38.00 24.00 5.12
CA ALA A 82 -37.55 24.86 4.04
C ALA A 82 -37.42 26.32 4.54
N VAL A 83 -36.61 27.11 3.85
CA VAL A 83 -36.37 28.53 4.15
C VAL A 83 -36.68 29.34 2.91
N TRP A 84 -37.57 30.32 3.06
CA TRP A 84 -37.89 31.33 2.07
C TRP A 84 -37.15 32.63 2.41
N VAL A 85 -36.24 33.02 1.53
CA VAL A 85 -35.39 34.20 1.66
C VAL A 85 -35.92 35.31 0.76
N GLY A 86 -35.89 36.56 1.23
CA GLY A 86 -36.15 37.76 0.41
C GLY A 86 -37.52 38.43 0.60
N ARG A 87 -38.52 37.74 1.16
CA ARG A 87 -39.87 38.33 1.37
C ARG A 87 -39.84 39.57 2.26
N LYS A 88 -40.55 40.62 1.82
CA LYS A 88 -40.78 41.86 2.59
C LYS A 88 -41.62 41.56 3.85
N GLU A 89 -41.46 42.41 4.85
CA GLU A 89 -42.30 42.43 6.07
C GLU A 89 -43.25 43.64 5.99
N GLY A 90 -44.44 43.51 6.57
CA GLY A 90 -45.41 44.60 6.71
C GLY A 90 -44.97 45.62 7.77
N ALA A 91 -45.81 46.63 8.01
CA ALA A 91 -45.52 47.66 9.01
C ALA A 91 -45.65 47.10 10.43
N SER A 92 -46.59 46.16 10.64
CA SER A 92 -46.80 45.47 11.90
C SER A 92 -46.46 43.95 11.85
N PRO A 93 -46.15 43.32 12.99
CA PRO A 93 -45.95 41.88 13.07
C PRO A 93 -47.18 41.05 12.66
N THR A 94 -48.38 41.56 12.94
CA THR A 94 -49.67 40.94 12.60
C THR A 94 -49.91 40.97 11.09
N GLU A 95 -49.74 42.13 10.44
CA GLU A 95 -49.79 42.24 8.97
C GLU A 95 -48.78 41.32 8.28
N THR A 96 -47.59 41.19 8.86
CA THR A 96 -46.54 40.31 8.31
C THR A 96 -46.95 38.84 8.38
N ALA A 97 -47.56 38.41 9.49
CA ALA A 97 -48.02 37.03 9.65
C ALA A 97 -49.17 36.69 8.70
N GLU A 98 -50.15 37.58 8.54
CA GLU A 98 -51.26 37.41 7.59
C GLU A 98 -50.76 37.36 6.14
N ALA A 99 -49.84 38.27 5.78
CA ALA A 99 -49.24 38.30 4.44
C ALA A 99 -48.38 37.08 4.13
N ASP A 100 -47.75 36.48 5.14
CA ASP A 100 -46.95 35.26 4.99
C ASP A 100 -47.81 34.01 4.89
N GLN A 101 -48.88 33.90 5.69
CA GLN A 101 -49.84 32.83 5.59
C GLN A 101 -50.48 32.78 4.20
N LYS A 102 -50.98 33.92 3.71
CA LYS A 102 -51.57 34.03 2.36
C LYS A 102 -50.58 33.63 1.26
N ALA A 103 -49.30 33.90 1.45
CA ALA A 103 -48.28 33.56 0.47
C ALA A 103 -47.88 32.08 0.47
N VAL A 104 -47.94 31.41 1.62
CA VAL A 104 -47.75 29.96 1.69
C VAL A 104 -48.94 29.27 1.01
N GLU A 105 -50.16 29.77 1.22
CA GLU A 105 -51.38 29.29 0.56
C GLU A 105 -51.31 29.48 -0.97
N GLU A 106 -50.97 30.69 -1.44
CA GLU A 106 -50.79 30.99 -2.87
C GLU A 106 -49.72 30.09 -3.50
N LEU A 107 -48.58 29.89 -2.81
CA LEU A 107 -47.50 29.04 -3.29
C LEU A 107 -47.93 27.57 -3.39
N VAL A 108 -48.62 27.03 -2.39
CA VAL A 108 -49.10 25.64 -2.42
C VAL A 108 -50.16 25.46 -3.51
N SER A 109 -51.04 26.43 -3.69
CA SER A 109 -52.03 26.45 -4.77
C SER A 109 -51.38 26.47 -6.15
N GLU A 110 -50.36 27.32 -6.36
CA GLU A 110 -49.63 27.44 -7.63
C GLU A 110 -48.82 26.18 -7.98
N LEU A 111 -48.31 25.46 -6.97
CA LEU A 111 -47.60 24.20 -7.18
C LEU A 111 -48.53 23.03 -7.54
N ASN A 112 -49.81 23.09 -7.15
CA ASN A 112 -50.85 22.11 -7.44
C ASN A 112 -50.45 20.63 -7.16
N ILE A 113 -49.91 20.37 -5.97
CA ILE A 113 -49.50 19.02 -5.54
C ILE A 113 -50.46 18.50 -4.45
N PRO A 114 -51.15 17.36 -4.68
CA PRO A 114 -52.16 16.83 -3.75
C PRO A 114 -51.64 16.66 -2.31
N GLU A 115 -50.41 16.14 -2.15
CA GLU A 115 -49.78 15.93 -0.84
C GLU A 115 -49.56 17.24 -0.07
N LEU A 116 -49.28 18.35 -0.75
CA LEU A 116 -49.06 19.67 -0.13
C LEU A 116 -50.38 20.36 0.19
N THR A 117 -51.38 20.25 -0.68
CA THR A 117 -52.72 20.79 -0.43
C THR A 117 -53.38 20.09 0.76
N GLN A 118 -53.23 18.77 0.87
CA GLN A 118 -53.71 18.01 2.02
C GLN A 118 -52.97 18.39 3.32
N ALA A 119 -51.64 18.49 3.27
CA ALA A 119 -50.83 18.89 4.43
C ALA A 119 -51.09 20.34 4.89
N LEU A 120 -51.49 21.23 3.97
CA LEU A 120 -51.91 22.58 4.30
C LEU A 120 -53.29 22.58 4.97
N ALA A 121 -54.25 21.81 4.43
CA ALA A 121 -55.60 21.69 4.96
C ALA A 121 -55.65 21.03 6.36
N SER A 122 -54.74 20.09 6.64
CA SER A 122 -54.59 19.46 7.97
C SER A 122 -53.84 20.32 8.99
N GLY A 123 -53.27 21.47 8.58
CA GLY A 123 -52.46 22.33 9.45
C GLY A 123 -51.05 21.81 9.74
N ASP A 124 -50.56 20.84 8.96
CA ASP A 124 -49.23 20.24 9.11
C ASP A 124 -48.11 21.11 8.51
N ILE A 125 -48.46 22.04 7.61
CA ILE A 125 -47.54 23.06 7.12
C ILE A 125 -47.61 24.29 8.03
N LYS A 126 -46.53 24.55 8.76
CA LYS A 126 -46.41 25.72 9.65
C LYS A 126 -45.30 26.64 9.18
N HIS A 127 -45.43 27.93 9.44
CA HIS A 127 -44.38 28.88 9.08
C HIS A 127 -44.11 29.88 10.21
N HIS A 128 -42.88 30.39 10.29
CA HIS A 128 -42.52 31.48 11.20
C HIS A 128 -41.33 32.27 10.67
N ARG A 129 -41.18 33.52 11.11
CA ARG A 129 -39.99 34.35 10.81
C ARG A 129 -38.86 34.06 11.80
N HIS A 130 -37.62 34.08 11.29
CA HIS A 130 -36.42 33.84 12.09
C HIS A 130 -35.34 34.92 11.80
N PRO A 131 -34.69 35.49 12.83
CA PRO A 131 -34.92 35.27 14.28
C PRO A 131 -36.26 35.86 14.77
N GLN A 132 -36.78 35.39 15.91
CA GLN A 132 -38.09 35.84 16.43
C GLN A 132 -38.09 37.35 16.73
N VAL A 133 -37.00 37.87 17.28
CA VAL A 133 -36.80 39.30 17.51
C VAL A 133 -36.07 39.91 16.32
N LYS A 134 -36.60 41.02 15.80
CA LYS A 134 -36.00 41.76 14.68
C LYS A 134 -34.83 42.60 15.22
N GLY A 135 -33.60 42.27 14.82
CA GLY A 135 -32.41 43.13 15.06
C GLY A 135 -32.19 44.15 13.95
N ASP A 136 -31.00 44.77 13.89
CA ASP A 136 -30.60 45.84 12.93
C ASP A 136 -30.60 45.46 11.43
N ARG A 137 -31.11 44.30 11.06
CA ARG A 137 -31.04 43.73 9.70
C ARG A 137 -32.31 43.93 8.89
N LYS A 138 -32.11 44.03 7.56
CA LYS A 138 -33.14 43.84 6.51
C LYS A 138 -33.85 42.48 6.67
N ASN A 139 -35.13 42.46 6.30
CA ASN A 139 -36.13 41.36 6.23
C ASN A 139 -35.70 39.99 6.81
N ARG A 140 -36.38 39.54 7.87
CA ARG A 140 -36.22 38.21 8.48
C ARG A 140 -36.56 37.11 7.49
N ILE A 141 -35.85 35.98 7.56
CA ILE A 141 -36.16 34.81 6.72
C ILE A 141 -37.41 34.11 7.24
N MET A 142 -38.18 33.49 6.36
CA MET A 142 -39.32 32.66 6.75
C MET A 142 -38.94 31.19 6.70
N LYS A 143 -39.18 30.47 7.79
CA LYS A 143 -39.00 29.02 7.86
C LYS A 143 -40.36 28.35 7.70
N ILE A 144 -40.45 27.36 6.82
CA ILE A 144 -41.64 26.56 6.56
C ILE A 144 -41.34 25.14 7.02
N SER A 145 -42.07 24.67 8.02
CA SER A 145 -42.03 23.30 8.53
C SER A 145 -43.04 22.43 7.81
N MET A 146 -42.62 21.23 7.44
CA MET A 146 -43.43 20.23 6.76
C MET A 146 -43.47 18.93 7.57
N PRO A 147 -44.48 18.06 7.35
CA PRO A 147 -44.65 16.84 8.14
C PRO A 147 -43.52 15.82 7.98
N SER A 148 -42.76 15.85 6.87
CA SER A 148 -41.60 14.97 6.71
C SER A 148 -40.55 15.55 5.75
N GLN A 149 -39.33 15.01 5.81
CA GLN A 149 -38.27 15.30 4.86
C GLN A 149 -38.69 14.99 3.41
N LYS A 150 -39.44 13.90 3.19
CA LYS A 150 -39.90 13.50 1.85
C LYS A 150 -40.80 14.58 1.24
N VAL A 151 -41.77 15.08 2.02
CA VAL A 151 -42.68 16.15 1.59
C VAL A 151 -41.89 17.45 1.31
N ARG A 152 -40.90 17.77 2.14
CA ARG A 152 -40.00 18.92 1.92
C ARG A 152 -39.18 18.81 0.65
N ASP A 153 -38.63 17.63 0.35
CA ASP A 153 -37.85 17.41 -0.87
C ASP A 153 -38.75 17.47 -2.12
N THR A 154 -39.96 16.91 -2.07
CA THR A 154 -40.99 17.06 -3.12
C THR A 154 -41.33 18.53 -3.34
N PHE A 155 -41.59 19.29 -2.28
CA PHE A 155 -41.86 20.73 -2.34
C PHE A 155 -40.71 21.52 -2.98
N LEU A 156 -39.48 21.33 -2.53
CA LEU A 156 -38.32 22.03 -3.10
C LEU A 156 -38.09 21.66 -4.56
N SER A 157 -38.32 20.40 -4.93
CA SER A 157 -38.24 19.94 -6.32
C SER A 157 -39.29 20.64 -7.19
N ALA A 158 -40.53 20.73 -6.71
CA ALA A 158 -41.64 21.37 -7.40
C ALA A 158 -41.45 22.88 -7.58
N VAL A 159 -40.97 23.58 -6.55
CA VAL A 159 -40.64 25.01 -6.66
C VAL A 159 -39.55 25.25 -7.72
N ARG A 160 -38.58 24.34 -7.82
CA ARG A 160 -37.50 24.44 -8.82
C ARG A 160 -37.98 24.18 -10.24
N SER A 161 -38.90 23.23 -10.44
CA SER A 161 -39.42 22.86 -11.75
C SER A 161 -40.48 23.84 -12.25
N ALA A 162 -41.47 24.17 -11.41
CA ALA A 162 -42.62 25.01 -11.78
C ALA A 162 -42.30 26.51 -11.81
N ARG A 163 -41.26 26.96 -11.09
CA ARG A 163 -40.86 28.38 -10.98
C ARG A 163 -42.02 29.33 -10.64
N PRO A 164 -42.76 29.07 -9.54
CA PRO A 164 -43.98 29.80 -9.18
C PRO A 164 -43.76 31.30 -9.11
N ASN A 165 -44.69 32.08 -9.67
CA ASN A 165 -44.71 33.53 -9.68
C ASN A 165 -44.65 34.11 -8.26
N ALA A 166 -45.26 33.43 -7.28
CA ALA A 166 -45.18 33.80 -5.87
C ALA A 166 -43.72 33.95 -5.37
N VAL A 167 -42.77 33.19 -5.95
CA VAL A 167 -41.34 33.25 -5.62
C VAL A 167 -40.56 34.08 -6.63
N THR A 168 -40.80 33.92 -7.93
CA THR A 168 -39.93 34.45 -9.00
C THR A 168 -40.19 35.89 -9.40
N LYS A 169 -41.39 36.45 -9.10
CA LYS A 169 -41.78 37.83 -9.47
C LYS A 169 -40.94 38.91 -8.78
N ILE A 170 -40.39 38.62 -7.61
CA ILE A 170 -39.60 39.57 -6.81
C ILE A 170 -38.13 39.20 -6.88
N SER A 171 -37.30 40.11 -7.40
CA SER A 171 -35.85 39.90 -7.49
C SER A 171 -35.23 39.69 -6.10
N GLY A 172 -34.44 38.61 -5.96
CA GLY A 172 -33.80 38.22 -4.70
C GLY A 172 -34.62 37.25 -3.84
N ASN A 173 -35.84 36.90 -4.23
CA ASN A 173 -36.63 35.86 -3.57
C ASN A 173 -36.22 34.46 -4.04
N TYR A 174 -36.00 33.56 -3.08
CA TYR A 174 -35.78 32.15 -3.38
C TYR A 174 -36.10 31.26 -2.18
N ILE A 175 -36.37 29.99 -2.45
CA ILE A 175 -36.63 28.97 -1.44
C ILE A 175 -35.52 27.92 -1.48
N ARG A 176 -35.04 27.52 -0.31
CA ARG A 176 -34.01 26.48 -0.15
C ARG A 176 -34.27 25.61 1.07
N ARG A 177 -33.47 24.55 1.25
CA ARG A 177 -33.46 23.78 2.50
C ARG A 177 -32.97 24.62 3.69
N ASP A 178 -33.48 24.32 4.89
CA ASP A 178 -32.89 24.86 6.11
C ASP A 178 -31.52 24.22 6.34
N LEU A 179 -30.49 25.04 6.48
CA LEU A 179 -29.11 24.56 6.55
C LEU A 179 -28.69 24.41 8.02
N CYS A 180 -27.85 23.41 8.26
CA CYS A 180 -27.27 23.17 9.57
C CYS A 180 -26.18 24.22 9.86
N PRO A 181 -25.79 24.46 11.13
CA PRO A 181 -24.84 25.52 11.47
C PRO A 181 -23.51 25.40 10.69
N TYR A 182 -22.99 24.18 10.55
CA TYR A 182 -21.79 23.89 9.75
C TYR A 182 -22.01 24.13 8.24
N GLU A 183 -23.15 23.72 7.68
CA GLU A 183 -23.48 23.95 6.26
C GLU A 183 -23.63 25.45 5.95
N LEU A 184 -24.14 26.25 6.89
CA LEU A 184 -24.19 27.71 6.78
C LEU A 184 -22.79 28.34 6.74
N GLU A 185 -21.78 27.75 7.38
CA GLU A 185 -20.40 28.22 7.29
C GLU A 185 -19.77 27.92 5.92
N LEU A 186 -20.02 26.74 5.39
CA LEU A 186 -19.59 26.37 4.03
C LEU A 186 -20.23 27.29 2.98
N GLU A 187 -21.53 27.57 3.09
CA GLU A 187 -22.23 28.49 2.19
C GLU A 187 -21.64 29.91 2.27
N LYS A 188 -21.30 30.42 3.46
CA LYS A 188 -20.66 31.74 3.63
C LYS A 188 -19.30 31.80 2.92
N LYS A 189 -18.46 30.77 3.09
CA LYS A 189 -17.14 30.69 2.43
C LYS A 189 -17.29 30.67 0.91
N ALA A 190 -18.19 29.84 0.38
CA ALA A 190 -18.45 29.79 -1.06
C ALA A 190 -18.97 31.13 -1.63
N ARG A 191 -19.77 31.88 -0.86
CA ARG A 191 -20.28 33.21 -1.28
C ARG A 191 -19.16 34.25 -1.34
N ILE A 192 -18.26 34.24 -0.36
CA ILE A 192 -17.07 35.11 -0.33
C ILE A 192 -16.18 34.80 -1.54
N GLU A 193 -15.96 33.53 -1.84
CA GLU A 193 -15.15 33.09 -2.98
C GLU A 193 -15.80 33.47 -4.33
N ALA A 194 -17.11 33.26 -4.48
CA ALA A 194 -17.85 33.67 -5.67
C ALA A 194 -17.76 35.18 -5.91
N TYR A 195 -17.91 35.97 -4.84
CA TYR A 195 -17.80 37.42 -4.92
C TYR A 195 -16.42 37.88 -5.38
N LYS A 196 -15.34 37.33 -4.81
CA LYS A 196 -13.95 37.65 -5.22
C LYS A 196 -13.74 37.35 -6.71
N LEU A 197 -14.08 36.15 -7.14
CA LEU A 197 -13.88 35.71 -8.52
C LEU A 197 -14.74 36.48 -9.53
N ASN A 198 -15.93 36.92 -9.14
CA ASN A 198 -16.79 37.75 -10.00
C ASN A 198 -16.29 39.20 -10.10
N CYS A 199 -15.78 39.77 -9.00
CA CYS A 199 -15.18 41.10 -9.01
C CYS A 199 -13.88 41.13 -9.82
N GLU A 200 -13.05 40.11 -9.68
CA GLU A 200 -11.79 39.94 -10.43
C GLU A 200 -12.02 39.84 -11.94
N LYS A 201 -13.07 39.11 -12.35
CA LYS A 201 -13.36 38.89 -13.78
C LYS A 201 -14.31 39.91 -14.40
N ASP A 202 -14.69 40.93 -13.64
CA ASP A 202 -15.64 41.97 -14.02
C ASP A 202 -16.92 41.43 -14.70
N GLY A 203 -17.45 40.33 -14.16
CA GLY A 203 -18.60 39.63 -14.73
C GLY A 203 -19.15 38.58 -13.78
N LEU A 204 -20.42 38.25 -13.92
CA LEU A 204 -21.09 37.26 -13.08
C LEU A 204 -20.85 35.84 -13.63
N TYR A 205 -19.65 35.31 -13.39
CA TYR A 205 -19.23 33.96 -13.82
C TYR A 205 -19.56 32.87 -12.81
N TYR A 206 -19.65 33.22 -11.54
CA TYR A 206 -19.77 32.27 -10.43
C TYR A 206 -20.98 32.61 -9.55
N GLY A 207 -21.69 31.58 -9.11
CA GLY A 207 -22.73 31.63 -8.09
C GLY A 207 -22.47 30.58 -7.02
N VAL A 208 -23.29 30.55 -5.97
CA VAL A 208 -23.24 29.50 -4.95
C VAL A 208 -24.44 28.58 -5.11
N ARG A 209 -24.19 27.28 -5.15
CA ARG A 209 -25.21 26.24 -5.25
C ARG A 209 -24.87 25.09 -4.30
N ASP A 210 -25.82 24.72 -3.45
CA ASP A 210 -25.68 23.62 -2.48
C ASP A 210 -24.33 23.65 -1.71
N GLU A 211 -24.03 24.81 -1.11
CA GLU A 211 -22.80 25.12 -0.34
C GLU A 211 -21.49 25.16 -1.14
N LYS A 212 -21.55 25.05 -2.47
CA LYS A 212 -20.36 25.03 -3.32
C LYS A 212 -20.38 26.16 -4.34
N LEU A 213 -19.19 26.55 -4.76
CA LEU A 213 -18.99 27.45 -5.88
C LEU A 213 -19.42 26.77 -7.19
N TYR A 214 -20.27 27.44 -7.95
CA TYR A 214 -20.80 26.96 -9.23
C TYR A 214 -20.51 27.97 -10.33
N LYS A 215 -19.84 27.54 -11.40
CA LYS A 215 -19.58 28.39 -12.57
C LYS A 215 -20.77 28.33 -13.52
N PHE A 216 -21.33 29.48 -13.91
CA PHE A 216 -22.38 29.54 -14.93
C PHE A 216 -21.82 29.12 -16.29
N GLY A 217 -22.57 28.29 -17.02
CA GLY A 217 -22.27 27.95 -18.42
C GLY A 217 -22.84 29.00 -19.36
N GLY A 218 -22.07 29.43 -20.37
CA GLY A 218 -22.45 30.46 -21.35
C GLY A 218 -21.64 31.75 -21.22
N ASN A 219 -22.02 32.77 -22.01
CA ASN A 219 -21.40 34.09 -21.94
C ASN A 219 -21.67 34.75 -20.58
N PRO A 220 -20.65 35.41 -20.00
CA PRO A 220 -20.78 36.06 -18.69
C PRO A 220 -21.84 37.16 -18.73
N ARG A 221 -22.72 37.17 -17.73
CA ARG A 221 -23.63 38.31 -17.51
C ARG A 221 -22.85 39.47 -16.89
N PRO A 222 -23.20 40.74 -17.18
CA PRO A 222 -22.61 41.87 -16.50
C PRO A 222 -22.87 41.80 -14.98
N LEU A 223 -21.97 42.37 -14.19
CA LEU A 223 -22.18 42.48 -12.74
C LEU A 223 -23.40 43.37 -12.45
N PRO A 224 -24.27 43.00 -11.50
CA PRO A 224 -25.35 43.86 -11.06
C PRO A 224 -24.87 45.23 -10.55
N ASP A 225 -25.70 46.27 -10.67
CA ASP A 225 -25.35 47.61 -10.18
C ASP A 225 -24.99 47.61 -8.69
N GLY A 226 -23.83 48.19 -8.37
CA GLY A 226 -23.29 48.24 -7.02
C GLY A 226 -22.82 46.90 -6.46
N TYR A 227 -22.63 45.85 -7.28
CA TYR A 227 -22.15 44.54 -6.85
C TYR A 227 -20.82 44.65 -6.08
N LYS A 228 -19.82 45.33 -6.65
CA LYS A 228 -18.50 45.57 -6.02
C LYS A 228 -18.56 46.37 -4.71
N ASN A 229 -19.66 47.07 -4.45
CA ASN A 229 -19.88 47.87 -3.24
C ASN A 229 -20.75 47.14 -2.20
N ARG A 230 -21.14 45.88 -2.46
CA ARG A 230 -22.01 45.08 -1.59
C ARG A 230 -21.40 43.69 -1.32
N PRO A 231 -20.28 43.60 -0.58
CA PRO A 231 -19.64 42.33 -0.31
C PRO A 231 -20.49 41.40 0.58
N PRO A 232 -20.37 40.07 0.41
CA PRO A 232 -21.06 39.09 1.26
C PRO A 232 -20.68 39.23 2.74
N ARG A 233 -21.60 38.91 3.65
CA ARG A 233 -21.33 39.02 5.09
C ARG A 233 -20.17 38.13 5.53
N GLY A 234 -19.20 38.72 6.23
CA GLY A 234 -17.96 38.06 6.63
C GLY A 234 -16.82 38.23 5.61
N TYR A 235 -17.07 38.92 4.50
CA TYR A 235 -16.02 39.41 3.61
C TYR A 235 -15.31 40.60 4.25
N VAL A 236 -13.99 40.48 4.38
CA VAL A 236 -13.10 41.56 4.81
C VAL A 236 -12.24 41.93 3.59
N PRO A 237 -12.30 43.17 3.07
CA PRO A 237 -11.44 43.61 1.99
C PRO A 237 -9.97 43.54 2.42
N SER A 238 -9.10 42.96 1.61
CA SER A 238 -7.64 43.09 1.78
C SER A 238 -7.23 44.54 1.46
N GLN A 239 -6.38 45.15 2.29
CA GLN A 239 -6.02 46.58 2.23
C GLN A 239 -5.29 47.07 0.96
N ASN A 240 -5.23 46.30 -0.14
CA ASN A 240 -4.42 46.62 -1.32
C ASN A 240 -5.21 47.02 -2.59
N GLU A 241 -6.47 47.46 -2.48
CA GLU A 241 -7.22 47.98 -3.64
C GLU A 241 -7.67 49.44 -3.42
N LYS A 242 -6.70 50.36 -3.56
CA LYS A 242 -6.93 51.75 -3.97
C LYS A 242 -5.80 52.14 -4.92
N THR A 243 -6.17 52.83 -6.01
CA THR A 243 -5.35 53.58 -7.00
C THR A 243 -4.53 52.72 -7.99
N ASN A 244 -4.44 52.92 -9.31
CA ASN A 244 -4.73 53.98 -10.31
C ASN A 244 -5.00 53.27 -11.66
N GLU A 245 -5.95 53.65 -12.52
CA GLU A 245 -5.95 54.73 -13.53
C GLU A 245 -4.68 54.93 -14.40
N ALA A 246 -4.95 55.03 -15.72
CA ALA A 246 -4.15 55.56 -16.84
C ALA A 246 -3.18 54.64 -17.65
N ASN A 247 -3.70 54.26 -18.82
CA ASN A 247 -3.09 53.93 -20.14
C ASN A 247 -1.98 54.90 -20.63
N PRO A 248 -1.39 54.76 -21.85
CA PRO A 248 -1.13 53.59 -22.72
C PRO A 248 0.29 53.60 -23.39
N ALA A 249 0.75 52.48 -23.98
CA ALA A 249 1.41 52.43 -25.30
C ALA A 249 2.02 51.05 -25.64
N ILE A 250 1.52 50.45 -26.75
CA ILE A 250 2.27 49.94 -27.93
C ILE A 250 3.40 48.90 -27.64
N ASN A 251 3.48 47.68 -28.19
CA ASN A 251 2.88 47.08 -29.38
C ASN A 251 2.92 45.54 -29.33
N PHE A 252 2.03 44.96 -30.13
CA PHE A 252 1.91 43.55 -30.49
C PHE A 252 3.20 42.91 -31.05
N LYS A 253 3.38 41.62 -30.74
CA LYS A 253 3.56 40.59 -31.78
C LYS A 253 3.04 39.24 -31.31
N THR A 254 1.99 38.82 -32.02
CA THR A 254 1.41 37.49 -32.12
C THR A 254 2.43 36.46 -32.58
N ASN A 255 2.34 35.24 -32.02
CA ASN A 255 2.31 34.03 -32.82
C ASN A 255 1.57 32.94 -32.04
N GLU A 256 0.46 32.51 -32.63
CA GLU A 256 -0.34 31.35 -32.25
C GLU A 256 0.34 30.04 -32.67
N ASP A 257 -0.08 28.98 -31.96
CA ASP A 257 -0.17 27.58 -32.36
C ASP A 257 1.10 26.73 -32.56
N THR A 258 1.32 25.80 -31.62
CA THR A 258 0.74 24.43 -31.75
C THR A 258 1.08 23.52 -30.55
N SER A 259 0.02 22.88 -30.04
CA SER A 259 -0.06 21.51 -29.49
C SER A 259 0.87 21.03 -28.37
N ALA A 260 0.24 20.87 -27.19
CA ALA A 260 0.18 19.61 -26.44
C ALA A 260 1.44 18.74 -26.33
N ASN A 261 2.16 18.84 -25.20
CA ASN A 261 2.78 17.69 -24.53
C ASN A 261 3.29 18.09 -23.13
N LYS A 262 2.39 18.22 -22.15
CA LYS A 262 2.78 18.05 -20.73
C LYS A 262 2.47 16.61 -20.34
N SER A 263 3.54 15.83 -20.20
CA SER A 263 3.54 14.37 -20.07
C SER A 263 2.65 13.87 -18.93
N ILE A 264 1.71 12.99 -19.26
CA ILE A 264 0.87 12.20 -18.34
C ILE A 264 1.71 11.17 -17.53
N LEU A 265 3.04 11.18 -17.65
CA LEU A 265 3.98 10.15 -17.17
C LEU A 265 4.85 10.55 -15.98
N SER A 266 4.67 11.74 -15.39
CA SER A 266 5.44 12.13 -14.21
C SER A 266 4.94 11.41 -12.95
N GLY A 267 5.54 10.26 -12.65
CA GLY A 267 5.89 9.84 -11.28
C GLY A 267 4.76 9.44 -10.31
N ILE A 268 3.90 8.48 -10.66
CA ILE A 268 3.03 7.83 -9.66
C ILE A 268 3.64 6.47 -9.29
N PRO A 269 4.36 6.35 -8.16
CA PRO A 269 4.79 5.05 -7.66
C PRO A 269 3.58 4.21 -7.23
N PRO A 270 3.62 2.87 -7.35
CA PRO A 270 2.59 2.01 -6.76
C PRO A 270 2.60 2.18 -5.23
N MET A 271 1.42 2.48 -4.65
CA MET A 271 1.21 2.42 -3.20
C MET A 271 1.34 0.97 -2.73
N PRO A 272 2.05 0.72 -1.61
CA PRO A 272 2.09 -0.60 -0.99
C PRO A 272 0.67 -1.08 -0.68
N SER A 273 0.39 -2.34 -1.01
CA SER A 273 -0.87 -3.00 -0.66
C SER A 273 -1.11 -2.91 0.86
N THR A 274 -2.28 -2.41 1.23
CA THR A 274 -2.71 -2.07 2.58
C THR A 274 -2.82 -3.29 3.50
N GLY A 275 -2.03 -3.27 4.57
CA GLY A 275 -2.42 -3.75 5.90
C GLY A 275 -2.45 -2.53 6.82
N ILE A 276 -3.48 -2.43 7.65
CA ILE A 276 -3.82 -1.28 8.51
C ILE A 276 -2.59 -0.70 9.25
N ALA A 277 -2.27 0.58 9.03
CA ALA A 277 -1.16 1.30 9.64
C ALA A 277 -1.65 2.45 10.52
N ASN A 278 -1.23 2.47 11.78
CA ASN A 278 -1.22 3.67 12.62
C ASN A 278 0.00 4.53 12.28
N ALA A 279 -0.12 5.84 12.45
CA ALA A 279 0.84 6.84 12.04
C ALA A 279 2.23 6.66 12.70
N ASN A 280 3.23 6.30 11.88
CA ASN A 280 4.55 6.93 11.76
C ASN A 280 5.50 6.01 10.96
N GLY A 281 5.99 6.48 9.81
CA GLY A 281 7.26 6.04 9.18
C GLY A 281 7.35 4.63 8.53
N THR A 282 7.53 4.65 7.19
CA THR A 282 8.12 3.60 6.32
C THR A 282 7.24 2.43 5.82
N SER A 283 7.51 2.05 4.56
CA SER A 283 6.89 0.99 3.78
C SER A 283 6.86 -0.35 4.51
N LEU A 284 5.69 -0.83 4.97
CA LEU A 284 5.62 -2.03 5.85
C LEU A 284 6.76 -2.00 6.89
N GLY A 285 6.83 -0.90 7.66
CA GLY A 285 8.05 -0.40 8.29
C GLY A 285 8.61 -1.15 9.49
N TYR A 286 8.53 -2.47 9.54
CA TYR A 286 9.18 -3.24 10.60
C TYR A 286 10.66 -3.41 10.28
N ASN A 287 11.59 -2.83 11.05
CA ASN A 287 13.01 -3.08 10.79
C ASN A 287 13.41 -4.55 11.05
N LEU A 288 12.56 -5.34 11.70
CA LEU A 288 12.77 -6.72 12.07
C LEU A 288 11.45 -7.49 11.98
N ILE A 289 11.44 -8.65 11.33
CA ILE A 289 10.31 -9.57 11.26
C ILE A 289 10.78 -10.94 11.75
N LEU A 290 10.03 -11.55 12.65
CA LEU A 290 10.33 -12.83 13.29
C LEU A 290 9.24 -13.84 12.93
N LEU A 291 9.63 -14.99 12.39
CA LEU A 291 8.72 -16.01 11.85
C LEU A 291 9.01 -17.37 12.49
N SER A 292 7.98 -17.99 13.04
CA SER A 292 7.95 -19.41 13.42
C SER A 292 7.18 -20.20 12.37
N GLU A 293 7.43 -21.51 12.32
CA GLU A 293 6.74 -22.43 11.41
C GLU A 293 6.86 -22.03 9.93
N THR A 294 8.09 -21.77 9.46
CA THR A 294 8.32 -21.41 8.05
C THR A 294 7.97 -22.55 7.09
N TRP A 295 8.08 -23.81 7.54
CA TRP A 295 7.83 -25.04 6.78
C TRP A 295 8.65 -25.13 5.48
N LEU A 296 9.75 -24.39 5.42
CA LEU A 296 10.70 -24.42 4.33
C LEU A 296 11.73 -25.52 4.54
N ARG A 297 12.35 -25.92 3.44
CA ARG A 297 13.50 -26.84 3.42
C ARG A 297 14.80 -26.12 3.09
N GLU A 298 15.91 -26.75 3.44
CA GLU A 298 17.26 -26.22 3.19
C GLU A 298 17.53 -26.01 1.67
N ASP A 299 16.88 -26.78 0.80
CA ASP A 299 16.99 -26.66 -0.66
C ASP A 299 16.03 -25.61 -1.27
N GLU A 300 15.06 -25.12 -0.50
CA GLU A 300 14.11 -24.09 -0.92
C GLU A 300 14.74 -22.70 -0.77
N SER A 301 14.42 -21.75 -1.64
CA SER A 301 15.12 -20.46 -1.69
C SER A 301 14.56 -19.44 -0.67
N ASP A 302 15.42 -18.60 -0.08
CA ASP A 302 15.02 -17.47 0.78
C ASP A 302 14.03 -16.50 0.09
N ALA A 303 13.98 -16.51 -1.25
CA ALA A 303 12.99 -15.77 -2.03
C ALA A 303 11.53 -16.12 -1.71
N TYR A 304 11.26 -17.27 -1.07
CA TYR A 304 9.93 -17.61 -0.56
C TYR A 304 9.51 -16.76 0.64
N LEU A 305 10.47 -16.25 1.43
CA LEU A 305 10.24 -15.37 2.59
C LEU A 305 10.23 -13.90 2.19
N LEU A 306 10.90 -13.54 1.10
CA LEU A 306 11.05 -12.16 0.63
C LEU A 306 9.85 -11.72 -0.23
N CYS A 307 9.05 -10.80 0.28
CA CYS A 307 7.87 -10.25 -0.40
C CYS A 307 8.15 -8.84 -0.97
N SER A 308 8.24 -8.69 -2.32
CA SER A 308 8.40 -7.43 -3.13
C SER A 308 9.38 -6.34 -2.74
N ASN A 309 9.90 -6.30 -1.52
CA ASN A 309 10.86 -5.31 -1.07
C ASN A 309 12.14 -6.08 -0.75
N ASP A 310 13.19 -5.83 -1.52
CA ASP A 310 14.53 -6.41 -1.36
C ASP A 310 15.26 -5.82 -0.13
N ASP A 311 14.50 -5.42 0.91
CA ASP A 311 14.97 -4.60 2.03
C ASP A 311 15.31 -5.41 3.29
N TYR A 312 15.38 -6.75 3.21
CA TYR A 312 15.66 -7.60 4.37
C TYR A 312 16.75 -8.64 4.10
N VAL A 313 17.58 -8.83 5.11
CA VAL A 313 18.54 -9.91 5.24
C VAL A 313 17.84 -11.06 5.96
N VAL A 314 17.82 -12.25 5.34
CA VAL A 314 17.15 -13.42 5.88
C VAL A 314 18.16 -14.28 6.65
N PHE A 315 17.85 -14.57 7.91
CA PHE A 315 18.53 -15.58 8.71
C PHE A 315 17.50 -16.64 9.08
N ARG A 316 17.70 -17.90 8.70
CA ARG A 316 16.72 -18.95 8.99
C ARG A 316 17.38 -20.25 9.41
N LYS A 317 16.61 -21.08 10.10
CA LYS A 317 16.96 -22.47 10.37
C LYS A 317 15.74 -23.33 10.08
N ASP A 318 15.90 -24.19 9.07
CA ASP A 318 14.87 -25.15 8.66
C ASP A 318 14.98 -26.44 9.49
N ARG A 319 13.86 -27.16 9.63
CA ARG A 319 13.85 -28.47 10.27
C ARG A 319 14.52 -29.51 9.36
N PRO A 320 15.49 -30.31 9.83
CA PRO A 320 16.07 -31.40 9.06
C PRO A 320 14.99 -32.41 8.64
N SER A 321 14.97 -32.79 7.37
CA SER A 321 14.01 -33.79 6.87
C SER A 321 14.40 -35.19 7.34
N THR A 322 13.50 -35.90 8.03
CA THR A 322 13.67 -37.31 8.39
C THR A 322 12.67 -38.20 7.64
N ALA A 323 12.93 -39.50 7.56
CA ALA A 323 12.10 -40.46 6.82
C ALA A 323 10.62 -40.49 7.28
N GLU A 324 10.34 -40.06 8.52
CA GLU A 324 9.01 -40.12 9.14
C GLU A 324 8.26 -38.76 9.14
N LYS A 325 8.94 -37.63 8.94
CA LYS A 325 8.33 -36.28 8.94
C LYS A 325 8.87 -35.45 7.77
N SER A 326 8.06 -35.29 6.73
CA SER A 326 8.46 -34.64 5.48
C SER A 326 8.24 -33.12 5.44
N ARG A 327 7.49 -32.52 6.38
CA ARG A 327 7.17 -31.08 6.39
C ARG A 327 6.67 -30.57 7.76
N GLY A 328 7.11 -29.38 8.19
CA GLY A 328 6.65 -28.69 9.40
C GLY A 328 7.79 -28.13 10.27
N GLY A 329 7.53 -27.07 11.04
CA GLY A 329 8.53 -26.39 11.89
C GLY A 329 9.39 -25.34 11.17
N GLY A 330 10.56 -25.04 11.74
CA GLY A 330 11.51 -24.06 11.18
C GLY A 330 11.25 -22.61 11.64
N VAL A 331 12.31 -21.80 11.62
CA VAL A 331 12.28 -20.38 12.06
C VAL A 331 13.02 -19.47 11.09
N ALA A 332 12.61 -18.21 11.01
CA ALA A 332 13.33 -17.18 10.26
C ALA A 332 13.26 -15.80 10.94
N ILE A 333 14.34 -15.04 10.78
CA ILE A 333 14.47 -13.63 11.12
C ILE A 333 14.78 -12.86 9.84
N LEU A 334 13.92 -11.91 9.49
CA LEU A 334 14.13 -10.99 8.39
C LEU A 334 14.49 -9.64 8.99
N SER A 335 15.74 -9.20 8.81
CA SER A 335 16.24 -7.97 9.42
C SER A 335 16.61 -6.93 8.36
N SER A 336 16.21 -5.68 8.57
CA SER A 336 16.59 -4.58 7.70
C SER A 336 18.12 -4.44 7.71
N PRO A 337 18.78 -4.31 6.55
CA PRO A 337 20.24 -4.12 6.50
C PRO A 337 20.70 -2.87 7.26
N LEU A 338 19.82 -1.89 7.46
CA LEU A 338 20.09 -0.68 8.25
C LEU A 338 20.38 -0.98 9.72
N LEU A 339 19.91 -2.12 10.24
CA LEU A 339 20.20 -2.59 11.59
C LEU A 339 21.55 -3.30 11.72
N ASN A 340 22.32 -3.38 10.63
CA ASN A 340 23.59 -4.11 10.55
C ASN A 340 23.54 -5.49 11.25
N PRO A 341 22.65 -6.39 10.79
CA PRO A 341 22.45 -7.67 11.45
C PRO A 341 23.61 -8.63 11.18
N PHE A 342 23.97 -9.42 12.19
CA PHE A 342 24.95 -10.50 12.11
C PHE A 342 24.36 -11.79 12.66
N LEU A 343 24.60 -12.90 11.98
CA LEU A 343 24.28 -14.22 12.52
C LEU A 343 25.26 -14.53 13.66
N VAL A 344 24.73 -14.83 14.84
CA VAL A 344 25.53 -15.29 15.99
C VAL A 344 25.62 -16.80 15.95
N ASN A 345 24.47 -17.48 15.95
CA ASN A 345 24.42 -18.94 15.88
C ASN A 345 23.02 -19.43 15.48
N THR A 346 22.92 -20.70 15.11
CA THR A 346 21.65 -21.40 14.87
C THR A 346 21.63 -22.71 15.63
N PHE A 347 20.45 -23.15 16.05
CA PHE A 347 20.27 -24.39 16.79
C PHE A 347 19.08 -25.18 16.24
N SER A 348 19.20 -26.50 16.22
CA SER A 348 18.09 -27.39 15.91
C SER A 348 18.29 -28.73 16.63
N CYS A 349 17.24 -29.19 17.29
CA CYS A 349 17.13 -30.54 17.84
C CYS A 349 15.69 -31.04 17.64
N GLU A 350 15.35 -32.23 18.15
CA GLU A 350 14.01 -32.77 17.98
C GLU A 350 12.95 -31.87 18.63
N GLY A 351 12.18 -31.20 17.79
CA GLY A 351 11.07 -30.34 18.19
C GLY A 351 11.43 -28.91 18.57
N ILE A 352 12.70 -28.48 18.44
CA ILE A 352 13.12 -27.08 18.66
C ILE A 352 13.98 -26.60 17.51
N GLU A 353 13.66 -25.42 16.99
CA GLU A 353 14.49 -24.69 16.03
C GLU A 353 14.71 -23.26 16.51
N SER A 354 15.94 -22.75 16.38
CA SER A 354 16.29 -21.41 16.81
C SER A 354 17.36 -20.74 15.94
N VAL A 355 17.24 -19.42 15.80
CA VAL A 355 18.18 -18.54 15.11
C VAL A 355 18.50 -17.36 16.03
N ILE A 356 19.78 -17.06 16.20
CA ILE A 356 20.26 -15.95 17.02
C ILE A 356 21.02 -14.96 16.16
N ILE A 357 20.61 -13.68 16.18
CA ILE A 357 21.31 -12.59 15.50
C ILE A 357 21.66 -11.45 16.48
N ASP A 358 22.70 -10.71 16.15
CA ASP A 358 23.00 -9.42 16.77
C ASP A 358 22.65 -8.30 15.80
N ILE A 359 21.93 -7.28 16.28
CA ILE A 359 21.74 -6.01 15.55
C ILE A 359 22.61 -4.92 16.17
N HIS A 360 23.19 -4.06 15.33
CA HIS A 360 24.12 -3.01 15.75
C HIS A 360 23.66 -1.64 15.27
N HIS A 361 23.66 -0.68 16.19
CA HIS A 361 23.20 0.68 15.91
C HIS A 361 24.35 1.55 15.39
N THR A 362 24.08 2.32 14.33
CA THR A 362 24.90 3.49 13.98
C THR A 362 24.48 4.65 14.90
N SER A 363 25.45 5.45 15.33
CA SER A 363 25.43 6.34 16.51
C SER A 363 24.34 7.43 16.57
N ASN A 364 23.35 7.43 15.68
CA ASN A 364 22.30 8.45 15.59
C ASN A 364 20.86 7.90 15.65
N CYS A 365 20.64 6.58 15.79
CA CYS A 365 19.34 6.00 15.45
C CYS A 365 18.52 5.34 16.56
N ILE A 366 19.01 5.16 17.80
CA ILE A 366 18.15 4.71 18.91
C ILE A 366 18.56 5.41 20.20
N ASN A 367 17.57 5.85 20.98
CA ASN A 367 17.74 6.18 22.39
C ASN A 367 18.01 4.88 23.18
N THR A 368 19.15 4.19 23.02
CA THR A 368 19.53 3.08 23.89
C THR A 368 20.98 3.26 24.33
N PRO A 369 21.31 3.00 25.61
CA PRO A 369 22.71 3.00 26.05
C PRO A 369 23.51 1.83 25.45
N PHE A 370 22.83 0.84 24.86
CA PHE A 370 23.45 -0.37 24.33
C PHE A 370 23.86 -0.21 22.86
N LYS A 371 25.09 -0.65 22.53
CA LYS A 371 25.63 -0.63 21.16
C LYS A 371 25.03 -1.73 20.27
N SER A 372 24.50 -2.78 20.86
CA SER A 372 23.91 -3.92 20.17
C SER A 372 22.79 -4.57 20.98
N VAL A 373 21.86 -5.23 20.28
CA VAL A 373 20.81 -6.06 20.88
C VAL A 373 20.88 -7.45 20.26
N ARG A 374 20.82 -8.48 21.10
CA ARG A 374 20.81 -9.88 20.68
C ARG A 374 19.38 -10.40 20.62
N ILE A 375 19.02 -10.98 19.49
CA ILE A 375 17.67 -11.47 19.21
C ILE A 375 17.72 -12.97 18.94
N CYS A 376 16.98 -13.74 19.72
CA CYS A 376 16.80 -15.18 19.61
C CYS A 376 15.36 -15.47 19.18
N MET A 377 15.18 -15.94 17.94
CA MET A 377 13.90 -16.49 17.48
C MET A 377 13.88 -17.99 17.78
N VAL A 378 12.80 -18.48 18.36
CA VAL A 378 12.64 -19.89 18.72
C VAL A 378 11.25 -20.40 18.35
N TYR A 379 11.20 -21.63 17.86
CA TYR A 379 9.98 -22.40 17.76
C TYR A 379 10.15 -23.72 18.51
N ARG A 380 9.19 -24.05 19.38
CA ARG A 380 9.13 -25.31 20.13
C ARG A 380 7.83 -26.04 19.82
N SER A 381 7.94 -27.29 19.37
CA SER A 381 6.80 -28.18 19.14
C SER A 381 6.05 -28.49 20.44
N PRO A 382 4.72 -28.64 20.42
CA PRO A 382 3.95 -29.12 21.58
C PRO A 382 4.42 -30.49 22.09
N SER A 383 4.93 -31.32 21.18
CA SER A 383 5.43 -32.67 21.46
C SER A 383 6.91 -32.72 21.85
N CYS A 384 7.54 -31.59 22.16
CA CYS A 384 8.97 -31.51 22.47
C CYS A 384 9.29 -32.18 23.82
N ALA A 385 10.26 -33.09 23.81
CA ALA A 385 10.78 -33.75 25.01
C ALA A 385 11.51 -32.77 25.94
N SER A 386 11.58 -33.09 27.24
CA SER A 386 12.29 -32.28 28.25
C SER A 386 13.80 -32.20 27.98
N THR A 387 14.41 -33.28 27.51
CA THR A 387 15.85 -33.33 27.16
C THR A 387 16.22 -32.37 26.01
N SER A 388 15.33 -32.23 25.03
CA SER A 388 15.47 -31.24 23.94
C SER A 388 15.43 -29.81 24.49
N LEU A 389 14.54 -29.54 25.45
CA LEU A 389 14.43 -28.25 26.12
C LEU A 389 15.69 -27.93 26.95
N GLU A 390 16.18 -28.88 27.74
CA GLU A 390 17.43 -28.74 28.51
C GLU A 390 18.63 -28.44 27.59
N SER A 391 18.73 -29.16 26.48
CA SER A 391 19.77 -28.94 25.48
C SER A 391 19.70 -27.54 24.88
N PHE A 392 18.49 -27.05 24.59
CA PHE A 392 18.28 -25.68 24.11
C PHE A 392 18.65 -24.64 25.16
N LEU A 393 18.24 -24.83 26.43
CA LEU A 393 18.57 -23.92 27.53
C LEU A 393 20.08 -23.84 27.78
N SER A 394 20.77 -24.98 27.76
CA SER A 394 22.24 -25.05 27.84
C SER A 394 22.90 -24.32 26.67
N PHE A 395 22.36 -24.48 25.45
CA PHE A 395 22.85 -23.79 24.26
C PHE A 395 22.71 -22.26 24.35
N ILE A 396 21.58 -21.74 24.85
CA ILE A 396 21.37 -20.28 24.89
C ILE A 396 22.05 -19.58 26.05
N THR A 397 22.35 -20.29 27.14
CA THR A 397 22.91 -19.73 28.37
C THR A 397 24.16 -18.86 28.14
N PRO A 398 25.17 -19.30 27.36
CA PRO A 398 26.37 -18.49 27.11
C PRO A 398 26.11 -17.20 26.33
N PHE A 399 24.95 -17.07 25.66
CA PHE A 399 24.63 -15.89 24.86
C PHE A 399 23.92 -14.79 25.66
N ILE A 400 23.50 -15.07 26.90
CA ILE A 400 22.80 -14.13 27.80
C ILE A 400 23.85 -13.43 28.69
N ILE A 401 24.73 -12.64 28.07
CA ILE A 401 25.84 -11.94 28.74
C ILE A 401 25.95 -10.51 28.21
N ASP A 402 26.14 -9.52 29.10
CA ASP A 402 26.48 -8.09 28.92
C ASP A 402 25.71 -7.27 27.85
N THR A 403 24.78 -7.90 27.14
CA THR A 403 23.99 -7.33 26.04
C THR A 403 22.51 -7.63 26.27
N PRO A 404 21.60 -6.73 25.87
CA PRO A 404 20.18 -7.02 25.89
C PRO A 404 19.85 -8.24 25.05
N PHE A 405 19.26 -9.25 25.70
CA PHE A 405 18.87 -10.52 25.09
C PHE A 405 17.35 -10.58 24.99
N LEU A 406 16.85 -10.61 23.76
CA LEU A 406 15.44 -10.70 23.41
C LEU A 406 15.15 -12.10 22.85
N MET A 407 14.33 -12.88 23.54
CA MET A 407 13.82 -14.16 23.07
C MET A 407 12.38 -14.02 22.59
N CYS A 408 12.07 -14.51 21.40
CA CYS A 408 10.76 -14.40 20.78
C CYS A 408 10.35 -15.71 20.09
N GLY A 409 9.05 -15.98 20.07
CA GLY A 409 8.46 -17.01 19.20
C GLY A 409 7.43 -17.89 19.89
N ASP A 410 6.97 -18.93 19.17
CA ASP A 410 5.99 -19.87 19.67
C ASP A 410 6.67 -21.00 20.46
N LEU A 411 6.53 -20.94 21.78
CA LEU A 411 7.14 -21.88 22.71
C LEU A 411 6.21 -23.05 23.09
N ASN A 412 4.92 -22.98 22.74
CA ASN A 412 3.91 -23.99 23.08
C ASN A 412 3.97 -24.45 24.56
N LEU A 413 3.97 -23.50 25.50
CA LEU A 413 3.96 -23.74 26.96
C LEU A 413 2.61 -23.29 27.59
N PRO A 414 1.52 -24.05 27.39
CA PRO A 414 0.16 -23.64 27.82
C PRO A 414 -0.08 -23.74 29.33
N THR A 415 0.76 -24.47 30.07
CA THR A 415 0.60 -24.70 31.51
C THR A 415 1.13 -23.54 32.36
N ILE A 416 1.92 -22.65 31.77
CA ILE A 416 2.48 -21.47 32.44
C ILE A 416 1.49 -20.32 32.31
N ASP A 417 1.13 -19.73 33.45
CA ASP A 417 0.44 -18.45 33.49
C ASP A 417 1.46 -17.33 33.27
N TRP A 418 1.56 -16.87 32.04
CA TRP A 418 2.47 -15.80 31.64
C TRP A 418 2.09 -14.41 32.17
N VAL A 419 0.83 -14.22 32.60
CA VAL A 419 0.38 -12.92 33.16
C VAL A 419 0.87 -12.77 34.58
N ASN A 420 0.75 -13.84 35.38
CA ASN A 420 1.23 -13.87 36.77
C ASN A 420 2.63 -14.47 36.92
N PHE A 421 3.26 -14.86 35.80
CA PHE A 421 4.57 -15.49 35.75
C PHE A 421 4.69 -16.71 36.70
N SER A 422 3.71 -17.61 36.64
CA SER A 422 3.57 -18.74 37.56
C SER A 422 3.23 -20.04 36.82
N ALA A 423 3.48 -21.19 37.44
CA ALA A 423 3.11 -22.50 36.90
C ALA A 423 2.55 -23.39 38.02
N PRO A 424 1.60 -24.29 37.72
CA PRO A 424 0.99 -25.19 38.70
C PRO A 424 1.96 -26.25 39.25
N SER A 425 3.04 -26.53 38.53
CA SER A 425 4.12 -27.42 38.95
C SER A 425 5.46 -26.80 38.57
N GLN A 426 6.56 -27.30 39.15
CA GLN A 426 7.91 -26.88 38.81
C GLN A 426 8.13 -26.98 37.28
N ASN A 427 8.66 -25.91 36.70
CA ASN A 427 8.89 -25.79 35.27
C ASN A 427 10.29 -25.21 35.02
N ASP A 428 11.11 -25.95 34.29
CA ASP A 428 12.53 -25.60 34.07
C ASP A 428 12.68 -24.33 33.25
N PHE A 429 11.77 -24.09 32.29
CA PHE A 429 11.80 -22.88 31.48
C PHE A 429 11.41 -21.63 32.28
N LEU A 430 10.39 -21.73 33.15
CA LEU A 430 10.01 -20.64 34.05
C LEU A 430 11.14 -20.31 35.05
N SER A 431 11.79 -21.35 35.58
CA SER A 431 12.94 -21.21 36.48
C SER A 431 14.11 -20.54 35.76
N PHE A 432 14.41 -20.97 34.54
CA PHE A 432 15.41 -20.36 33.67
C PHE A 432 15.11 -18.86 33.40
N ALA A 433 13.88 -18.55 32.98
CA ALA A 433 13.47 -17.18 32.70
C ALA A 433 13.60 -16.27 33.94
N SER A 434 13.26 -16.82 35.13
CA SER A 434 13.44 -16.13 36.42
C SER A 434 14.92 -15.88 36.74
N ASN A 435 15.76 -16.89 36.59
CA ASN A 435 17.20 -16.81 36.88
C ASN A 435 17.90 -15.74 36.02
N PHE A 436 17.48 -15.60 34.76
CA PHE A 436 18.02 -14.60 33.83
C PHE A 436 17.22 -13.28 33.81
N ARG A 437 16.33 -13.06 34.79
CA ARG A 437 15.51 -11.84 34.96
C ARG A 437 14.74 -11.45 33.69
N MET A 438 14.22 -12.43 32.97
CA MET A 438 13.44 -12.19 31.76
C MET A 438 12.05 -11.68 32.13
N THR A 439 11.67 -10.55 31.55
CA THR A 439 10.31 -10.01 31.61
C THR A 439 9.54 -10.45 30.36
N GLN A 440 8.33 -10.95 30.54
CA GLN A 440 7.41 -11.26 29.46
C GLN A 440 6.54 -10.03 29.16
N PHE A 441 6.36 -9.67 27.87
CA PHE A 441 5.66 -8.45 27.47
C PHE A 441 4.30 -8.65 26.76
N VAL A 442 3.85 -9.87 26.52
CA VAL A 442 2.59 -10.21 25.83
C VAL A 442 1.49 -10.53 26.85
N ASN A 443 0.52 -9.63 27.01
CA ASN A 443 -0.58 -9.79 27.98
C ASN A 443 -1.92 -10.21 27.34
N PHE A 444 -1.90 -10.62 26.09
CA PHE A 444 -3.09 -11.01 25.32
C PHE A 444 -2.95 -12.41 24.73
N LYS A 445 -4.09 -13.04 24.46
CA LYS A 445 -4.15 -14.40 23.92
C LYS A 445 -3.61 -14.42 22.49
N THR A 446 -2.74 -15.38 22.20
CA THR A 446 -2.12 -15.50 20.88
C THR A 446 -2.65 -16.68 20.09
N ARG A 447 -3.11 -17.76 20.76
CA ARG A 447 -3.78 -18.90 20.13
C ARG A 447 -4.90 -19.44 21.02
N GLY A 448 -6.14 -19.42 20.53
CA GLY A 448 -7.31 -19.88 21.28
C GLY A 448 -7.49 -19.12 22.61
N LYS A 449 -7.39 -19.83 23.75
CA LYS A 449 -7.47 -19.23 25.09
C LYS A 449 -6.10 -18.97 25.74
N ASN A 450 -5.00 -19.36 25.07
CA ASN A 450 -3.66 -19.40 25.66
C ASN A 450 -2.75 -18.30 25.11
N ILE A 451 -1.69 -18.00 25.86
CA ILE A 451 -0.56 -17.16 25.44
C ILE A 451 0.60 -18.11 25.15
N LEU A 452 0.86 -18.39 23.88
CA LEU A 452 1.90 -19.35 23.45
C LEU A 452 3.05 -18.67 22.72
N ASP A 453 2.77 -17.54 22.08
CA ASP A 453 3.74 -16.71 21.39
C ASP A 453 4.27 -15.66 22.38
N LEU A 454 5.56 -15.75 22.71
CA LEU A 454 6.14 -14.99 23.82
C LEU A 454 7.16 -13.97 23.31
N VAL A 455 7.27 -12.87 24.04
CA VAL A 455 8.33 -11.87 23.92
C VAL A 455 8.95 -11.71 25.31
N LEU A 456 10.15 -12.24 25.48
CA LEU A 456 10.90 -12.27 26.73
C LEU A 456 12.18 -11.44 26.58
N CYS A 457 12.44 -10.50 27.49
CA CYS A 457 13.69 -9.73 27.49
C CYS A 457 14.26 -9.56 28.89
N ASN A 458 15.57 -9.69 29.04
CA ASN A 458 16.28 -9.43 30.30
C ASN A 458 16.50 -7.93 30.58
N HIS A 459 16.12 -7.04 29.65
CA HIS A 459 16.24 -5.59 29.77
C HIS A 459 14.92 -4.90 29.40
N ASN A 460 14.67 -3.73 30.00
CA ASN A 460 13.48 -2.93 29.72
C ASN A 460 13.64 -2.09 28.44
N ILE A 461 13.78 -2.76 27.30
CA ILE A 461 13.95 -2.14 25.97
C ILE A 461 12.79 -2.43 25.02
N VAL A 462 11.79 -3.21 25.46
CA VAL A 462 10.61 -3.58 24.67
C VAL A 462 9.44 -2.70 25.09
N PHE A 463 8.81 -2.02 24.14
CA PHE A 463 7.62 -1.19 24.40
C PHE A 463 6.61 -1.24 23.24
N ASN A 464 5.42 -0.68 23.43
CA ASN A 464 4.33 -0.69 22.45
C ASN A 464 3.91 -2.10 21.96
N VAL A 465 3.90 -3.09 22.87
CA VAL A 465 3.48 -4.46 22.52
C VAL A 465 1.97 -4.53 22.30
N ASN A 466 1.56 -4.90 21.09
CA ASN A 466 0.17 -4.93 20.67
C ASN A 466 -0.13 -6.15 19.78
N PRO A 467 -1.37 -6.68 19.80
CA PRO A 467 -1.80 -7.69 18.84
C PRO A 467 -1.89 -7.07 17.44
N ALA A 468 -1.34 -7.76 16.45
CA ALA A 468 -1.43 -7.43 15.03
C ALA A 468 -2.48 -8.31 14.32
N LEU A 469 -2.61 -8.17 13.00
CA LEU A 469 -3.55 -8.96 12.19
C LEU A 469 -3.30 -10.47 12.40
N PRO A 470 -4.34 -11.29 12.63
CA PRO A 470 -4.17 -12.73 12.77
C PRO A 470 -3.61 -13.32 11.47
N PHE A 471 -2.57 -14.14 11.62
CA PHE A 471 -1.91 -14.84 10.53
C PHE A 471 -1.96 -16.33 10.87
N ALA A 472 -2.69 -17.10 10.05
CA ALA A 472 -3.09 -18.48 10.36
C ALA A 472 -3.95 -18.57 11.64
N ASP A 473 -3.78 -19.62 12.43
CA ASP A 473 -4.47 -19.86 13.71
C ASP A 473 -3.82 -19.13 14.90
N HIS A 474 -2.79 -18.32 14.65
CA HIS A 474 -2.09 -17.48 15.63
C HIS A 474 -2.38 -15.98 15.43
N THR A 475 -2.27 -15.23 16.52
CA THR A 475 -2.30 -13.76 16.52
C THR A 475 -0.87 -13.23 16.49
N SER A 476 -0.49 -12.51 15.44
CA SER A 476 0.84 -11.91 15.35
C SER A 476 1.06 -10.82 16.40
N ILE A 477 2.31 -10.62 16.82
CA ILE A 477 2.69 -9.64 17.85
C ILE A 477 3.53 -8.53 17.20
N ALA A 478 3.20 -7.27 17.49
CA ALA A 478 4.00 -6.12 17.09
C ALA A 478 4.54 -5.41 18.34
N PHE A 479 5.83 -5.02 18.33
CA PHE A 479 6.48 -4.28 19.41
C PHE A 479 7.60 -3.38 18.88
N SER A 480 8.09 -2.46 19.71
CA SER A 480 9.20 -1.55 19.42
C SER A 480 10.40 -1.84 20.34
N LEU A 481 11.62 -1.60 19.84
CA LEU A 481 12.88 -1.76 20.59
C LEU A 481 13.53 -0.39 20.83
N GLY A 482 13.92 -0.09 22.07
CA GLY A 482 14.56 1.18 22.47
C GLY A 482 14.27 1.60 23.92
N VAL A 483 14.88 2.68 24.42
CA VAL A 483 14.36 3.40 25.61
C VAL A 483 13.10 4.14 25.16
N PRO A 484 11.98 4.06 25.92
CA PRO A 484 10.77 4.82 25.60
C PRO A 484 11.15 6.28 25.41
N PRO A 485 10.91 6.88 24.23
CA PRO A 485 11.25 8.28 24.04
C PRO A 485 10.38 9.12 24.97
N PRO A 486 10.89 10.24 25.52
CA PRO A 486 9.97 11.33 25.89
C PRO A 486 9.11 11.66 24.65
N PRO A 487 7.87 12.15 24.83
CA PRO A 487 6.90 12.32 23.74
C PRO A 487 7.56 12.89 22.48
N THR A 488 7.34 12.19 21.36
CA THR A 488 8.12 12.26 20.12
C THR A 488 8.43 13.67 19.62
N ARG A 489 9.70 13.90 19.22
CA ARG A 489 10.12 15.09 18.44
C ARG A 489 9.31 15.20 17.16
N GLU A 490 8.60 16.31 17.03
CA GLU A 490 7.72 16.65 15.92
C GLU A 490 8.48 16.95 14.63
N PHE A 491 7.81 16.74 13.49
CA PHE A 491 8.12 17.36 12.20
C PHE A 491 8.57 18.81 12.40
N THR A 492 9.80 19.17 12.01
CA THR A 492 10.28 20.56 12.13
C THR A 492 9.66 21.39 11.02
N PRO A 493 8.66 22.23 11.32
CA PRO A 493 7.92 22.91 10.27
C PRO A 493 8.75 24.07 9.71
N SER A 494 8.82 24.20 8.38
CA SER A 494 9.42 25.39 7.76
C SER A 494 8.44 26.56 7.75
N ARG A 495 8.93 27.77 8.04
CA ARG A 495 8.14 29.00 8.03
C ARG A 495 7.72 29.34 6.60
N LYS A 496 6.42 29.56 6.37
CA LYS A 496 5.87 29.99 5.09
C LYS A 496 5.83 31.51 5.04
N TYR A 497 6.97 32.14 4.73
CA TYR A 497 7.11 33.60 4.69
C TYR A 497 6.12 34.32 3.75
N HIS A 498 5.56 33.62 2.76
CA HIS A 498 4.50 34.17 1.89
C HIS A 498 3.13 34.33 2.59
N LEU A 499 2.96 33.75 3.78
CA LEU A 499 1.75 33.87 4.62
C LEU A 499 2.03 34.68 5.91
N ALA A 500 3.18 35.34 6.00
CA ALA A 500 3.59 36.10 7.18
C ALA A 500 2.67 37.32 7.40
N ASP A 501 2.28 37.56 8.65
CA ASP A 501 1.66 38.81 9.09
C ASP A 501 2.76 39.87 9.28
N ARG A 502 3.10 40.56 8.20
CA ARG A 502 4.24 41.49 8.15
C ARG A 502 4.01 42.75 8.98
N ASP A 503 2.77 43.20 9.11
CA ASP A 503 2.46 44.45 9.81
C ASP A 503 2.65 44.28 11.32
N SER A 504 2.19 43.16 11.88
CA SER A 504 2.41 42.80 13.28
C SER A 504 3.91 42.58 13.60
N ILE A 505 4.66 41.94 12.68
CA ILE A 505 6.11 41.75 12.82
C ILE A 505 6.83 43.11 12.87
N ASN A 506 6.54 44.00 11.91
CA ASN A 506 7.18 45.31 11.84
C ASN A 506 6.83 46.18 13.05
N HIS A 507 5.57 46.18 13.47
CA HIS A 507 5.14 46.90 14.65
C HIS A 507 5.90 46.43 15.89
N LEU A 508 5.95 45.12 16.13
CA LEU A 508 6.62 44.56 17.31
C LEU A 508 8.12 44.90 17.33
N ILE A 509 8.82 44.76 16.20
CA ILE A 509 10.24 45.10 16.07
C ILE A 509 10.47 46.61 16.29
N SER A 510 9.61 47.47 15.72
CA SER A 510 9.74 48.93 15.84
C SER A 510 9.41 49.46 17.24
N SER A 511 8.54 48.77 17.97
CA SER A 511 8.15 49.11 19.34
C SER A 511 9.14 48.60 20.40
N HIS A 512 10.09 47.76 20.01
CA HIS A 512 11.06 47.19 20.92
C HIS A 512 12.25 48.15 21.11
N ASP A 513 12.50 48.54 22.36
CA ASP A 513 13.62 49.43 22.67
C ASP A 513 14.95 48.67 22.69
N TRP A 514 15.59 48.62 21.53
CA TRP A 514 16.89 47.98 21.35
C TRP A 514 18.00 48.63 22.18
N THR A 515 17.88 49.92 22.50
CA THR A 515 18.89 50.65 23.25
C THR A 515 18.95 50.11 24.67
N ILE A 516 17.79 49.99 25.32
CA ILE A 516 17.70 49.43 26.67
C ILE A 516 18.02 47.94 26.65
N ALA A 517 17.44 47.19 25.71
CA ALA A 517 17.58 45.73 25.64
C ALA A 517 19.02 45.25 25.45
N LEU A 518 19.86 46.02 24.72
CA LEU A 518 21.23 45.64 24.41
C LEU A 518 22.28 46.34 25.29
N SER A 519 21.90 47.38 26.04
CA SER A 519 22.84 48.26 26.77
C SER A 519 23.78 47.56 27.76
N ALA A 520 23.35 46.43 28.34
CA ALA A 520 24.09 45.72 29.38
C ALA A 520 24.66 44.37 28.90
N LEU A 521 24.57 44.06 27.60
CA LEU A 521 24.96 42.78 27.03
C LEU A 521 26.29 42.89 26.28
N ASP A 522 27.13 41.85 26.37
CA ASP A 522 28.26 41.69 25.46
C ASP A 522 27.79 41.29 24.05
N ALA A 523 28.71 41.26 23.07
CA ALA A 523 28.35 41.02 21.68
C ALA A 523 27.65 39.67 21.43
N ASP A 524 28.08 38.61 22.12
CA ASP A 524 27.53 37.26 21.95
C ASP A 524 26.14 37.14 22.61
N GLN A 525 25.98 37.75 23.79
CA GLN A 525 24.70 37.83 24.50
C GLN A 525 23.70 38.71 23.74
N ALA A 526 24.15 39.83 23.16
CA ALA A 526 23.34 40.71 22.33
C ALA A 526 22.84 40.01 21.06
N TYR A 527 23.70 39.25 20.37
CA TYR A 527 23.30 38.46 19.21
C TYR A 527 22.28 37.37 19.58
N THR A 528 22.51 36.67 20.69
CA THR A 528 21.60 35.63 21.17
C THR A 528 20.22 36.21 21.49
N TYR A 529 20.18 37.32 22.24
CA TYR A 529 18.94 38.03 22.55
C TYR A 529 18.20 38.48 21.29
N PHE A 530 18.90 39.10 20.35
CA PHE A 530 18.33 39.52 19.07
C PHE A 530 17.77 38.33 18.27
N SER A 531 18.54 37.25 18.15
CA SER A 531 18.12 36.03 17.44
C SER A 531 16.87 35.41 18.07
N ASP A 532 16.80 35.34 19.39
CA ASP A 532 15.65 34.78 20.11
C ASP A 532 14.41 35.64 19.96
N PHE A 533 14.56 36.96 20.10
CA PHE A 533 13.47 37.91 19.86
C PHE A 533 12.93 37.82 18.43
N MET A 534 13.82 37.75 17.43
CA MET A 534 13.43 37.62 16.03
C MET A 534 12.76 36.28 15.75
N ASN A 535 13.28 35.17 16.27
CA ASN A 535 12.66 33.85 16.09
C ASN A 535 11.31 33.74 16.80
N TYR A 536 11.16 34.32 17.99
CA TYR A 536 9.88 34.42 18.69
C TYR A 536 8.86 35.22 17.89
N THR A 537 9.27 36.38 17.36
CA THR A 537 8.42 37.22 16.51
C THR A 537 7.98 36.45 15.26
N LEU A 538 8.91 35.79 14.57
CA LEU A 538 8.60 35.00 13.37
C LEU A 538 7.74 33.78 13.66
N ASP A 539 7.86 33.14 14.82
CA ASP A 539 7.05 31.98 15.19
C ASP A 539 5.58 32.32 15.51
N ASN A 540 5.34 33.52 16.06
CA ASN A 540 3.98 33.98 16.32
C ASN A 540 3.27 34.49 15.06
N PHE A 541 4.02 35.06 14.12
CA PHE A 541 3.44 35.77 12.97
C PHE A 541 3.71 35.13 11.60
N VAL A 542 4.46 34.03 11.50
CA VAL A 542 4.67 33.28 10.24
C VAL A 542 4.16 31.84 10.34
N PRO A 543 3.08 31.49 9.62
CA PRO A 543 2.55 30.13 9.62
C PRO A 543 3.56 29.07 9.15
N LYS A 544 3.52 27.90 9.77
CA LYS A 544 4.45 26.78 9.57
C LYS A 544 3.92 25.74 8.56
N SER A 545 4.80 25.02 7.86
CA SER A 545 4.41 23.97 6.89
C SER A 545 3.77 22.74 7.56
N SER A 546 3.18 21.82 6.79
CA SER A 546 2.69 20.52 7.30
C SER A 546 3.10 19.38 6.36
N PRO A 547 3.34 18.16 6.87
CA PRO A 547 3.76 17.04 6.03
C PRO A 547 2.58 16.45 5.22
N SER A 548 2.77 16.19 3.92
CA SER A 548 1.86 15.28 3.18
C SER A 548 2.55 14.58 2.00
N PRO A 549 2.70 13.24 2.03
CA PRO A 549 3.14 12.42 0.89
C PRO A 549 2.04 12.19 -0.17
N ILE A 550 0.80 12.64 0.07
CA ILE A 550 -0.41 12.14 -0.62
C ILE A 550 -0.82 13.00 -1.83
N SER A 551 -0.13 14.12 -2.10
CA SER A 551 -0.52 15.09 -3.16
C SER A 551 -0.55 14.50 -4.59
N ALA A 552 0.15 13.39 -4.84
CA ALA A 552 0.22 12.73 -6.15
C ALA A 552 -1.07 11.96 -6.54
N TYR A 553 -1.96 11.64 -5.58
CA TYR A 553 -3.19 10.92 -5.88
C TYR A 553 -4.34 11.86 -6.30
N PRO A 554 -5.22 11.43 -7.23
CA PRO A 554 -6.43 12.17 -7.57
C PRO A 554 -7.27 12.53 -6.33
N PRO A 555 -7.96 13.69 -6.30
CA PRO A 555 -8.71 14.17 -5.13
C PRO A 555 -9.67 13.14 -4.54
N TYR A 556 -10.34 12.34 -5.38
CA TYR A 556 -11.29 11.33 -4.90
C TYR A 556 -10.62 10.21 -4.08
N LEU A 557 -9.42 9.76 -4.46
CA LEU A 557 -8.67 8.74 -3.71
C LEU A 557 -8.16 9.29 -2.38
N ARG A 558 -7.65 10.53 -2.40
CA ARG A 558 -7.20 11.22 -1.18
C ARG A 558 -8.34 11.32 -0.16
N ASN A 559 -9.51 11.77 -0.61
CA ASN A 559 -10.69 11.88 0.25
C ASN A 559 -11.14 10.53 0.82
N LEU A 560 -11.05 9.45 0.05
CA LEU A 560 -11.37 8.09 0.50
C LEU A 560 -10.35 7.57 1.51
N HIS A 561 -9.05 7.82 1.29
CA HIS A 561 -7.97 7.48 2.22
C HIS A 561 -8.19 8.17 3.56
N PHE A 562 -8.37 9.49 3.58
CA PHE A 562 -8.60 10.23 4.83
C PHE A 562 -9.83 9.76 5.60
N LYS A 563 -10.91 9.40 4.90
CA LYS A 563 -12.11 8.83 5.53
C LYS A 563 -11.84 7.44 6.11
N SER A 564 -11.09 6.62 5.40
CA SER A 564 -10.68 5.28 5.84
C SER A 564 -9.79 5.39 7.08
N ASP A 565 -8.70 6.15 7.01
CA ASP A 565 -7.76 6.33 8.12
C ASP A 565 -8.46 6.85 9.36
N ARG A 566 -9.28 7.90 9.22
CA ARG A 566 -10.00 8.46 10.36
C ARG A 566 -10.91 7.42 11.03
N ALA A 567 -11.61 6.61 10.24
CA ALA A 567 -12.47 5.55 10.77
C ALA A 567 -11.64 4.44 11.47
N THR A 568 -10.48 4.10 10.89
CA THR A 568 -9.57 3.09 11.45
C THR A 568 -8.88 3.56 12.73
N SER A 569 -8.45 4.82 12.79
CA SER A 569 -7.83 5.40 13.99
C SER A 569 -8.83 5.54 15.15
N LEU A 570 -10.10 5.82 14.86
CA LEU A 570 -11.14 5.94 15.88
C LEU A 570 -11.68 4.58 16.34
N ALA A 571 -11.84 3.62 15.43
CA ALA A 571 -12.43 2.32 15.72
C ALA A 571 -11.93 1.26 14.70
N PRO A 572 -10.71 0.71 14.91
CA PRO A 572 -10.01 -0.10 13.90
C PRO A 572 -10.76 -1.38 13.51
N ASN A 573 -11.55 -1.94 14.43
CA ASN A 573 -12.31 -3.17 14.22
C ASN A 573 -13.77 -2.93 13.80
N SER A 574 -14.20 -1.68 13.61
CA SER A 574 -15.57 -1.37 13.23
C SER A 574 -15.91 -1.85 11.82
N VAL A 575 -17.15 -2.29 11.62
CA VAL A 575 -17.69 -2.64 10.30
C VAL A 575 -17.53 -1.48 9.31
N LEU A 576 -17.66 -0.23 9.80
CA LEU A 576 -17.47 0.98 9.02
C LEU A 576 -16.01 1.16 8.57
N ALA A 577 -15.04 1.00 9.47
CA ALA A 577 -13.62 1.09 9.14
C ALA A 577 -13.23 0.04 8.09
N LYS A 578 -13.64 -1.22 8.30
CA LYS A 578 -13.43 -2.30 7.31
C LYS A 578 -14.05 -1.96 5.95
N LYS A 579 -15.31 -1.51 5.93
CA LYS A 579 -16.02 -1.13 4.70
C LYS A 579 -15.35 0.03 3.95
N LEU A 580 -14.84 1.03 4.66
CA LEU A 580 -14.16 2.18 4.07
C LEU A 580 -12.78 1.81 3.53
N ALA A 581 -12.03 0.97 4.26
CA ALA A 581 -10.75 0.43 3.80
C ALA A 581 -10.92 -0.38 2.50
N THR A 582 -11.86 -1.32 2.46
CA THR A 582 -12.16 -2.10 1.25
C THR A 582 -12.60 -1.20 0.08
N ARG A 583 -13.37 -0.14 0.36
CA ARG A 583 -13.79 0.82 -0.68
C ARG A 583 -12.62 1.61 -1.23
N PHE A 584 -11.69 2.04 -0.37
CA PHE A 584 -10.47 2.71 -0.78
C PHE A 584 -9.57 1.79 -1.63
N GLU A 585 -9.33 0.55 -1.18
CA GLU A 585 -8.55 -0.45 -1.91
C GLU A 585 -9.12 -0.74 -3.30
N LYS A 586 -10.44 -0.93 -3.40
CA LYS A 586 -11.12 -1.16 -4.68
C LYS A 586 -10.95 0.04 -5.62
N ALA A 587 -11.08 1.26 -5.09
CA ALA A 587 -10.92 2.49 -5.87
C ALA A 587 -9.46 2.69 -6.32
N LEU A 588 -8.49 2.36 -5.47
CA LEU A 588 -7.06 2.43 -5.75
C LEU A 588 -6.68 1.42 -6.85
N ARG A 589 -7.15 0.18 -6.74
CA ARG A 589 -6.93 -0.86 -7.75
C ARG A 589 -7.52 -0.45 -9.11
N ALA A 590 -8.75 0.05 -9.13
CA ALA A 590 -9.39 0.53 -10.35
C ALA A 590 -8.61 1.71 -10.98
N HIS A 591 -7.99 2.56 -10.16
CA HIS A 591 -7.11 3.62 -10.66
C HIS A 591 -5.85 3.06 -11.33
N TYR A 592 -5.16 2.11 -10.71
CA TYR A 592 -3.96 1.51 -11.30
C TYR A 592 -4.22 0.77 -12.60
N VAL A 593 -5.32 -0.01 -12.66
CA VAL A 593 -5.73 -0.67 -13.91
C VAL A 593 -5.95 0.38 -15.00
N ARG A 594 -6.61 1.50 -14.71
CA ARG A 594 -6.81 2.58 -15.70
C ARG A 594 -5.50 3.20 -16.17
N VAL A 595 -4.53 3.40 -15.28
CA VAL A 595 -3.20 3.90 -15.64
C VAL A 595 -2.48 2.90 -16.54
N GLU A 596 -2.51 1.61 -16.20
CA GLU A 596 -1.92 0.52 -17.00
C GLU A 596 -2.56 0.44 -18.38
N SER A 597 -3.90 0.38 -18.46
CA SER A 597 -4.65 0.36 -19.72
C SER A 597 -4.32 1.55 -20.60
N ARG A 598 -4.29 2.77 -20.05
CA ARG A 598 -3.93 3.97 -20.82
C ARG A 598 -2.53 3.89 -21.42
N VAL A 599 -1.55 3.36 -20.68
CA VAL A 599 -0.18 3.20 -21.20
C VAL A 599 -0.16 2.16 -22.32
N ILE A 600 -0.91 1.06 -22.20
CA ILE A 600 -1.03 0.04 -23.25
C ILE A 600 -1.71 0.60 -24.49
N GLU A 601 -2.86 1.26 -24.32
CA GLU A 601 -3.65 1.90 -25.37
C GLU A 601 -2.87 2.99 -26.10
N SER A 602 -1.99 3.71 -25.39
CA SER A 602 -1.14 4.74 -26.01
C SER A 602 -0.17 4.18 -27.04
N LYS A 603 0.09 2.86 -27.05
CA LYS A 603 1.07 2.15 -27.88
C LYS A 603 2.50 2.74 -27.82
N ASN A 604 2.79 3.65 -26.89
CA ASN A 604 4.07 4.33 -26.77
C ASN A 604 5.10 3.42 -26.06
N PRO A 605 6.18 2.97 -26.75
CA PRO A 605 7.16 2.07 -26.16
C PRO A 605 7.94 2.67 -24.99
N LYS A 606 8.23 3.99 -25.02
CA LYS A 606 8.96 4.68 -23.94
C LYS A 606 8.11 4.75 -22.67
N ALA A 607 6.82 5.07 -22.81
CA ALA A 607 5.87 5.09 -21.71
C ALA A 607 5.72 3.72 -21.05
N TYR A 608 5.58 2.67 -21.87
CA TYR A 608 5.53 1.28 -21.42
C TYR A 608 6.79 0.87 -20.66
N TYR A 609 7.96 1.13 -21.25
CA TYR A 609 9.24 0.78 -20.63
C TYR A 609 9.45 1.53 -19.31
N SER A 610 9.11 2.82 -19.25
CA SER A 610 9.18 3.62 -18.02
C SER A 610 8.27 3.06 -16.92
N LEU A 611 7.03 2.68 -17.26
CA LEU A 611 6.10 2.06 -16.33
C LEU A 611 6.68 0.76 -15.76
N CYS A 612 7.15 -0.14 -16.64
CA CYS A 612 7.75 -1.41 -16.20
C CYS A 612 9.02 -1.19 -15.38
N LYS A 613 9.94 -0.32 -15.79
CA LYS A 613 11.18 -0.04 -15.05
C LYS A 613 10.90 0.50 -13.65
N THR A 614 9.88 1.35 -13.50
CA THR A 614 9.48 1.89 -12.19
C THR A 614 8.89 0.81 -11.29
N ARG A 615 8.12 -0.12 -11.87
CA ARG A 615 7.43 -1.18 -11.10
C ARG A 615 8.26 -2.44 -10.85
N LEU A 616 9.30 -2.68 -11.65
CA LEU A 616 10.13 -3.88 -11.60
C LEU A 616 11.53 -3.64 -10.98
N LYS A 617 11.80 -2.42 -10.47
CA LYS A 617 13.09 -2.10 -9.83
C LYS A 617 13.16 -2.73 -8.45
N SER A 618 14.24 -3.46 -8.16
CA SER A 618 14.63 -3.85 -6.80
C SER A 618 14.98 -2.59 -6.00
N SER A 619 14.50 -2.47 -4.76
CA SER A 619 14.94 -1.38 -3.88
C SER A 619 16.47 -1.49 -3.70
N ASN A 620 17.16 -0.35 -3.74
CA ASN A 620 18.60 -0.31 -3.49
C ASN A 620 18.81 -0.45 -1.97
N SER A 621 18.71 -1.67 -1.44
CA SER A 621 19.03 -1.94 -0.04
C SER A 621 20.55 -1.93 0.17
N ALA A 622 21.00 -1.39 1.30
CA ALA A 622 22.39 -1.49 1.70
C ALA A 622 22.73 -2.97 1.98
N PRO A 623 23.96 -3.44 1.72
CA PRO A 623 24.36 -4.80 2.09
C PRO A 623 24.41 -4.96 3.63
N PRO A 624 24.20 -6.18 4.17
CA PRO A 624 24.28 -6.48 5.60
C PRO A 624 25.59 -6.05 6.25
N GLY A 625 25.64 -6.07 7.59
CA GLY A 625 26.93 -6.00 8.31
C GLY A 625 27.83 -7.17 7.89
N ILE A 626 29.13 -6.93 7.79
CA ILE A 626 30.11 -7.94 7.36
C ILE A 626 31.21 -8.04 8.42
N ILE A 627 31.70 -9.25 8.68
CA ILE A 627 32.85 -9.49 9.55
C ILE A 627 34.08 -9.54 8.65
N ASP A 628 35.07 -8.69 8.93
CA ASP A 628 36.36 -8.71 8.22
C ASP A 628 37.19 -9.93 8.66
N VAL A 629 38.28 -10.22 7.93
CA VAL A 629 39.12 -11.42 8.14
C VAL A 629 39.75 -11.47 9.53
N ASP A 630 39.90 -10.32 10.19
CA ASP A 630 40.44 -10.17 11.54
C ASP A 630 39.36 -10.21 12.65
N GLY A 631 38.10 -10.45 12.28
CA GLY A 631 36.97 -10.48 13.21
C GLY A 631 36.32 -9.10 13.44
N THR A 632 36.81 -8.04 12.79
CA THR A 632 36.26 -6.68 12.95
C THR A 632 34.87 -6.58 12.30
N LYS A 633 33.90 -6.03 13.02
CA LYS A 633 32.53 -5.80 12.51
C LYS A 633 32.49 -4.53 11.65
N LEU A 634 32.31 -4.68 10.35
CA LEU A 634 32.21 -3.59 9.37
C LEU A 634 30.75 -3.16 9.20
N LEU A 635 30.42 -2.01 9.77
CA LEU A 635 29.05 -1.50 9.81
C LEU A 635 28.78 -0.49 8.69
N THR A 636 29.71 0.41 8.41
CA THR A 636 29.50 1.47 7.41
C THR A 636 29.80 1.00 5.99
N ASN A 637 29.16 1.63 4.99
CA ASN A 637 29.44 1.33 3.58
C ASN A 637 30.87 1.71 3.19
N LEU A 638 31.46 2.71 3.85
CA LEU A 638 32.84 3.13 3.63
C LEU A 638 33.80 2.06 4.14
N ASP A 639 33.62 1.57 5.37
CA ASP A 639 34.47 0.52 5.94
C ASP A 639 34.35 -0.77 5.14
N LYS A 640 33.13 -1.14 4.72
CA LYS A 640 32.91 -2.29 3.82
C LYS A 640 33.64 -2.10 2.50
N ALA A 641 33.53 -0.93 1.86
CA ALA A 641 34.19 -0.66 0.59
C ALA A 641 35.72 -0.67 0.72
N GLN A 642 36.26 -0.13 1.81
CA GLN A 642 37.68 -0.16 2.12
C GLN A 642 38.19 -1.56 2.43
N ALA A 643 37.46 -2.35 3.22
CA ALA A 643 37.81 -3.74 3.52
C ALA A 643 37.71 -4.60 2.26
N PHE A 644 36.68 -4.43 1.44
CA PHE A 644 36.62 -5.08 0.12
C PHE A 644 37.78 -4.63 -0.75
N SER A 645 38.08 -3.34 -0.82
CA SER A 645 39.23 -2.83 -1.57
C SER A 645 40.55 -3.44 -1.07
N LYS A 646 40.73 -3.58 0.25
CA LYS A 646 41.91 -4.17 0.89
C LYS A 646 41.97 -5.68 0.64
N TYR A 647 40.83 -6.38 0.74
CA TYR A 647 40.70 -7.80 0.44
C TYR A 647 40.96 -8.10 -1.04
N PHE A 648 40.36 -7.34 -1.96
CA PHE A 648 40.62 -7.47 -3.39
C PHE A 648 42.03 -7.05 -3.77
N ALA A 649 42.60 -6.04 -3.09
CA ALA A 649 44.01 -5.72 -3.23
C ALA A 649 44.87 -6.88 -2.70
N SER A 650 44.47 -7.59 -1.64
CA SER A 650 45.24 -8.71 -1.08
C SER A 650 45.31 -9.96 -1.97
N TYR A 651 44.50 -10.03 -3.04
CA TYR A 651 44.67 -10.99 -4.13
C TYR A 651 45.35 -10.32 -5.31
N PHE A 652 46.43 -10.88 -5.80
CA PHE A 652 47.39 -10.15 -6.62
C PHE A 652 47.66 -11.06 -7.93
N ILE A 653 48.40 -10.67 -9.04
CA ILE A 653 49.42 -11.36 -9.97
C ILE A 653 50.62 -10.44 -10.39
N ASN A 654 51.89 -10.96 -10.34
CA ASN A 654 53.25 -10.34 -10.10
C ASN A 654 53.75 -9.83 -8.68
N GLY A 655 53.85 -10.68 -7.62
CA GLY A 655 54.06 -10.32 -6.18
C GLY A 655 52.95 -10.75 -5.17
N ILE A 656 52.31 -11.92 -5.36
CA ILE A 656 50.83 -12.01 -5.39
C ILE A 656 50.28 -13.32 -4.77
N PRO A 657 49.08 -13.32 -4.11
CA PRO A 657 48.25 -14.52 -3.93
C PRO A 657 47.05 -14.58 -4.90
N LEU A 658 46.87 -15.71 -5.58
CA LEU A 658 45.57 -16.11 -6.15
C LEU A 658 45.06 -17.34 -5.41
N SER A 659 43.85 -17.28 -4.87
CA SER A 659 43.14 -18.49 -4.47
C SER A 659 42.39 -19.08 -5.66
N VAL A 660 42.33 -20.41 -5.69
CA VAL A 660 41.49 -21.14 -6.63
C VAL A 660 40.03 -20.86 -6.27
N SER A 661 39.38 -19.95 -7.01
CA SER A 661 37.94 -19.76 -6.83
C SER A 661 37.19 -21.00 -7.35
N PRO A 662 36.25 -21.57 -6.58
CA PRO A 662 35.44 -22.70 -7.05
C PRO A 662 34.53 -22.33 -8.23
N SER A 663 34.33 -21.03 -8.49
CA SER A 663 33.63 -20.53 -9.69
C SER A 663 34.07 -19.11 -10.08
N MET A 664 34.10 -18.81 -11.37
CA MET A 664 34.47 -17.50 -11.91
C MET A 664 33.29 -16.91 -12.67
N LYS A 665 33.02 -15.61 -12.49
CA LYS A 665 32.00 -14.93 -13.28
C LYS A 665 32.65 -14.16 -14.42
N ASP A 666 32.32 -14.52 -15.66
CA ASP A 666 32.83 -13.87 -16.86
C ASP A 666 31.68 -13.42 -17.79
N PHE A 667 31.68 -12.16 -18.21
CA PHE A 667 30.62 -11.49 -18.98
C PHE A 667 29.17 -11.75 -18.49
N GLY A 668 28.99 -12.06 -17.20
CA GLY A 668 27.69 -12.39 -16.61
C GLY A 668 27.38 -13.89 -16.47
N ILE A 669 28.23 -14.77 -16.99
CA ILE A 669 28.13 -16.22 -16.92
C ILE A 669 28.97 -16.74 -15.76
N LEU A 670 28.45 -17.70 -14.99
CA LEU A 670 29.21 -18.34 -13.91
C LEU A 670 29.84 -19.62 -14.44
N MET A 671 31.17 -19.69 -14.43
CA MET A 671 31.98 -20.81 -14.89
C MET A 671 32.57 -21.56 -13.70
N GLN A 672 32.66 -22.88 -13.80
CA GLN A 672 33.26 -23.74 -12.77
C GLN A 672 34.39 -24.56 -13.39
N PRO A 673 35.37 -25.06 -12.61
CA PRO A 673 36.41 -25.94 -13.13
C PRO A 673 35.86 -27.20 -13.83
N SER A 674 34.68 -27.67 -13.40
CA SER A 674 33.97 -28.78 -14.03
C SER A 674 33.38 -28.45 -15.41
N LEU A 675 33.37 -27.17 -15.80
CA LEU A 675 32.66 -26.62 -16.96
C LEU A 675 31.17 -26.98 -17.01
N LYS A 676 30.59 -27.33 -15.86
CA LYS A 676 29.14 -27.48 -15.70
C LYS A 676 28.51 -26.12 -15.42
N PHE A 677 27.34 -25.88 -16.01
CA PHE A 677 26.61 -24.62 -15.87
C PHE A 677 25.42 -24.72 -14.92
N ASN A 678 25.36 -25.74 -14.07
CA ASN A 678 24.23 -25.99 -13.17
C ASN A 678 23.96 -24.77 -12.28
N ASP A 679 24.99 -24.25 -11.62
CA ASP A 679 24.86 -23.11 -10.71
C ASP A 679 24.50 -21.82 -11.44
N HIS A 680 25.06 -21.64 -12.65
CA HIS A 680 24.67 -20.54 -13.53
C HIS A 680 23.17 -20.61 -13.85
N VAL A 681 22.69 -21.78 -14.30
CA VAL A 681 21.29 -22.03 -14.66
C VAL A 681 20.37 -21.83 -13.46
N THR A 682 20.73 -22.34 -12.27
CA THR A 682 19.96 -22.14 -11.04
C THR A 682 19.85 -20.66 -10.68
N LYS A 683 20.95 -19.91 -10.80
CA LYS A 683 20.99 -18.47 -10.49
C LYS A 683 20.14 -17.64 -11.45
N ILE A 684 20.20 -17.90 -12.75
CA ILE A 684 19.36 -17.17 -13.73
C ILE A 684 17.87 -17.54 -13.58
N ILE A 685 17.54 -18.80 -13.25
CA ILE A 685 16.17 -19.23 -12.97
C ILE A 685 15.63 -18.49 -11.75
N SER A 686 16.40 -18.44 -10.65
CA SER A 686 16.00 -17.73 -9.43
C SER A 686 15.72 -16.25 -9.73
N LYS A 687 16.64 -15.58 -10.43
CA LYS A 687 16.48 -14.18 -10.84
C LYS A 687 15.25 -13.96 -11.74
N ALA A 688 15.01 -14.87 -12.69
CA ALA A 688 13.86 -14.78 -13.58
C ALA A 688 12.53 -15.01 -12.84
N ARG A 689 12.48 -15.98 -11.91
CA ARG A 689 11.30 -16.24 -11.06
C ARG A 689 10.98 -15.04 -10.17
N ALA A 690 12.00 -14.42 -9.57
CA ALA A 690 11.84 -13.19 -8.79
C ALA A 690 11.20 -12.08 -9.63
N GLN A 691 11.71 -11.85 -10.84
CA GLN A 691 11.13 -10.87 -11.76
C GLN A 691 9.68 -11.19 -12.16
N VAL A 692 9.34 -12.47 -12.40
CA VAL A 692 7.96 -12.90 -12.64
C VAL A 692 7.05 -12.63 -11.43
N ASN A 693 7.55 -12.85 -10.21
CA ASN A 693 6.82 -12.58 -8.97
C ASN A 693 6.52 -11.09 -8.81
N ILE A 694 7.53 -10.24 -8.97
CA ILE A 694 7.39 -8.78 -8.91
C ILE A 694 6.37 -8.32 -9.97
N MET A 695 6.47 -8.82 -11.19
CA MET A 695 5.52 -8.51 -12.26
C MET A 695 4.06 -8.78 -11.86
N PHE A 696 3.75 -9.97 -11.34
CA PHE A 696 2.37 -10.29 -10.92
C PHE A 696 1.91 -9.59 -9.63
N LYS A 697 2.84 -9.06 -8.83
CA LYS A 697 2.53 -8.29 -7.62
C LYS A 697 2.30 -6.81 -7.93
N CYS A 698 3.08 -6.26 -8.84
CA CYS A 698 3.10 -4.82 -9.12
C CYS A 698 2.10 -4.42 -10.21
N PHE A 699 1.62 -5.34 -11.06
CA PHE A 699 0.57 -5.06 -12.04
C PHE A 699 -0.81 -5.53 -11.55
N TYR A 700 -1.84 -4.72 -11.81
CA TYR A 700 -3.22 -4.99 -11.40
C TYR A 700 -4.13 -5.36 -12.58
N SER A 701 -3.71 -5.05 -13.81
CA SER A 701 -4.44 -5.34 -15.04
C SER A 701 -4.69 -6.84 -15.21
N THR A 702 -5.76 -7.13 -15.93
CA THR A 702 -6.17 -8.46 -16.40
C THR A 702 -5.93 -8.63 -17.91
N ASP A 703 -5.23 -7.70 -18.55
CA ASP A 703 -4.84 -7.80 -19.97
C ASP A 703 -3.60 -8.69 -20.12
N HIS A 704 -3.74 -9.79 -20.87
CA HIS A 704 -2.65 -10.73 -21.10
C HIS A 704 -1.50 -10.11 -21.93
N CYS A 705 -1.78 -9.11 -22.78
CA CYS A 705 -0.79 -8.47 -23.63
C CYS A 705 0.26 -7.72 -22.81
N LEU A 706 -0.15 -7.05 -21.73
CA LEU A 706 0.73 -6.36 -20.79
C LEU A 706 1.81 -7.29 -20.23
N TYR A 707 1.39 -8.41 -19.65
CA TYR A 707 2.27 -9.37 -19.01
C TYR A 707 3.11 -10.12 -20.02
N ASN A 708 2.53 -10.50 -21.17
CA ASN A 708 3.27 -11.19 -22.23
C ASN A 708 4.42 -10.32 -22.72
N ARG A 709 4.15 -9.03 -23.01
CA ARG A 709 5.18 -8.07 -23.41
C ARG A 709 6.22 -7.84 -22.30
N ALA A 710 5.80 -7.78 -21.04
CA ALA A 710 6.72 -7.57 -19.92
C ALA A 710 7.64 -8.78 -19.71
N PHE A 711 7.10 -9.99 -19.80
CA PHE A 711 7.85 -11.24 -19.72
C PHE A 711 8.91 -11.32 -20.83
N VAL A 712 8.51 -11.07 -22.08
CA VAL A 712 9.43 -11.09 -23.25
C VAL A 712 10.52 -10.03 -23.12
N THR A 713 10.23 -8.88 -22.50
CA THR A 713 11.16 -7.74 -22.42
C THR A 713 12.12 -7.82 -21.23
N PHE A 714 11.66 -8.27 -20.05
CA PHE A 714 12.44 -8.17 -18.80
C PHE A 714 12.83 -9.53 -18.21
N VAL A 715 12.08 -10.59 -18.48
CA VAL A 715 12.32 -11.93 -17.90
C VAL A 715 13.06 -12.82 -18.89
N ARG A 716 12.54 -12.94 -20.11
CA ARG A 716 13.07 -13.83 -21.14
C ARG A 716 14.56 -13.59 -21.44
N PRO A 717 15.07 -12.35 -21.56
CA PRO A 717 16.49 -12.13 -21.82
C PRO A 717 17.40 -12.74 -20.74
N LEU A 718 16.95 -12.80 -19.48
CA LEU A 718 17.71 -13.42 -18.39
C LEU A 718 17.92 -14.93 -18.60
N LEU A 719 17.00 -15.57 -19.33
CA LEU A 719 17.00 -17.02 -19.59
C LEU A 719 17.64 -17.38 -20.94
N GLU A 720 18.00 -16.40 -21.75
CA GLU A 720 18.52 -16.59 -23.13
C GLU A 720 19.89 -15.92 -23.34
N TYR A 721 20.28 -14.98 -22.47
CA TYR A 721 21.54 -14.27 -22.58
C TYR A 721 22.73 -15.25 -22.60
N CYS A 722 23.55 -15.14 -23.65
CA CYS A 722 24.72 -15.99 -23.90
C CYS A 722 24.45 -17.51 -23.87
N SER A 723 23.23 -17.95 -24.21
CA SER A 723 22.85 -19.38 -24.17
C SER A 723 23.76 -20.28 -25.02
N VAL A 724 24.40 -19.72 -26.06
CA VAL A 724 25.37 -20.44 -26.89
C VAL A 724 26.46 -21.11 -26.05
N VAL A 725 26.91 -20.45 -24.98
CA VAL A 725 27.96 -20.97 -24.10
C VAL A 725 27.43 -22.05 -23.16
N TRP A 726 26.31 -21.80 -22.49
CA TRP A 726 25.91 -22.56 -21.31
C TRP A 726 24.68 -23.46 -21.48
N SER A 727 23.99 -23.42 -22.63
CA SER A 727 22.70 -24.10 -22.80
C SER A 727 22.79 -25.58 -22.38
N PRO A 728 21.93 -26.03 -21.45
CA PRO A 728 22.05 -27.37 -20.88
C PRO A 728 21.71 -28.44 -21.92
N THR A 729 22.37 -29.59 -21.80
CA THR A 729 22.10 -30.80 -22.58
C THR A 729 21.24 -31.81 -21.83
N THR A 730 21.13 -31.66 -20.50
CA THR A 730 20.29 -32.53 -19.68
C THR A 730 18.84 -32.07 -19.69
N VAL A 731 17.92 -33.01 -19.85
CA VAL A 731 16.46 -32.78 -19.85
C VAL A 731 16.01 -32.13 -18.55
N THR A 732 16.64 -32.47 -17.42
CA THR A 732 16.32 -31.93 -16.09
C THR A 732 16.56 -30.42 -16.00
N LEU A 733 17.73 -29.94 -16.44
CA LEU A 733 18.05 -28.51 -16.43
C LEU A 733 17.26 -27.75 -17.50
N ALA A 734 17.10 -28.32 -18.69
CA ALA A 734 16.27 -27.73 -19.74
C ALA A 734 14.82 -27.53 -19.26
N ASN A 735 14.23 -28.53 -18.60
CA ASN A 735 12.89 -28.44 -18.00
C ASN A 735 12.84 -27.45 -16.84
N SER A 736 13.93 -27.31 -16.06
CA SER A 736 14.00 -26.33 -14.98
C SER A 736 13.96 -24.89 -15.51
N ILE A 737 14.62 -24.61 -16.64
CA ILE A 737 14.51 -23.31 -17.32
C ILE A 737 13.08 -23.12 -17.87
N GLU A 738 12.54 -24.13 -18.56
CA GLU A 738 11.20 -24.08 -19.14
C GLU A 738 10.11 -23.91 -18.06
N SER A 739 10.35 -24.40 -16.84
CA SER A 739 9.45 -24.24 -15.70
C SER A 739 9.10 -22.78 -15.40
N VAL A 740 10.00 -21.84 -15.70
CA VAL A 740 9.76 -20.40 -15.50
C VAL A 740 8.67 -19.92 -16.45
N GLN A 741 8.74 -20.27 -17.74
CA GLN A 741 7.70 -19.93 -18.71
C GLN A 741 6.40 -20.71 -18.45
N ARG A 742 6.47 -21.99 -18.04
CA ARG A 742 5.30 -22.78 -17.63
C ARG A 742 4.56 -22.13 -16.46
N ASN A 743 5.30 -21.70 -15.43
CA ASN A 743 4.74 -21.00 -14.27
C ASN A 743 4.14 -19.64 -14.65
N PHE A 744 4.87 -18.85 -15.43
CA PHE A 744 4.41 -17.55 -15.93
C PHE A 744 3.08 -17.68 -16.69
N THR A 745 3.02 -18.54 -17.72
CA THR A 745 1.82 -18.71 -18.54
C THR A 745 0.62 -19.22 -17.73
N ARG A 746 0.84 -20.14 -16.79
CA ARG A 746 -0.21 -20.63 -15.88
C ARG A 746 -0.77 -19.50 -15.01
N ARG A 747 0.10 -18.69 -14.41
CA ARG A 747 -0.31 -17.54 -13.58
C ARG A 747 -0.98 -16.45 -14.40
N LEU A 748 -0.54 -16.25 -15.63
CA LEU A 748 -1.14 -15.29 -16.55
C LEU A 748 -2.59 -15.66 -16.84
N PHE A 749 -2.84 -16.92 -17.19
CA PHE A 749 -4.20 -17.41 -17.46
C PHE A 749 -5.12 -17.21 -16.25
N ALA A 750 -4.64 -17.56 -15.05
CA ALA A 750 -5.39 -17.30 -13.82
C ALA A 750 -5.64 -15.80 -13.58
N ARG A 751 -4.63 -14.93 -13.79
CA ARG A 751 -4.75 -13.48 -13.62
C ARG A 751 -5.73 -12.85 -14.61
N CYS A 752 -5.79 -13.38 -15.82
CA CYS A 752 -6.64 -12.89 -16.91
C CYS A 752 -7.99 -13.62 -16.99
N ASN A 753 -8.29 -14.52 -16.04
CA ASN A 753 -9.50 -15.35 -16.02
C ASN A 753 -9.71 -16.16 -17.32
N ILE A 754 -8.62 -16.64 -17.92
CA ILE A 754 -8.64 -17.50 -19.11
C ILE A 754 -8.73 -18.96 -18.64
N PRO A 755 -9.61 -19.79 -19.22
CA PRO A 755 -9.75 -21.19 -18.86
C PRO A 755 -8.43 -21.95 -18.87
N TYR A 756 -8.27 -22.88 -17.94
CA TYR A 756 -7.07 -23.70 -17.87
C TYR A 756 -6.90 -24.49 -19.18
N THR A 757 -5.69 -24.44 -19.73
CA THR A 757 -5.28 -25.20 -20.92
C THR A 757 -3.90 -25.78 -20.70
N CYS A 758 -3.57 -26.85 -21.44
CA CYS A 758 -2.26 -27.49 -21.32
C CYS A 758 -1.14 -26.57 -21.83
N TYR A 759 0.10 -26.82 -21.43
CA TYR A 759 1.21 -25.90 -21.72
C TYR A 759 1.41 -25.58 -23.21
N PRO A 760 1.39 -26.56 -24.14
CA PRO A 760 1.51 -26.28 -25.57
C PRO A 760 0.43 -25.34 -26.11
N GLN A 761 -0.82 -25.51 -25.65
CA GLN A 761 -1.92 -24.63 -26.02
C GLN A 761 -1.73 -23.21 -25.44
N ARG A 762 -1.28 -23.09 -24.18
CA ARG A 762 -1.03 -21.78 -23.56
C ARG A 762 0.00 -20.95 -24.33
N ILE A 763 1.12 -21.56 -24.73
CA ILE A 763 2.15 -20.84 -25.48
C ILE A 763 1.69 -20.50 -26.89
N SER A 764 0.88 -21.36 -27.53
CA SER A 764 0.26 -21.08 -28.84
C SER A 764 -0.66 -19.85 -28.76
N LEU A 765 -1.58 -19.83 -27.77
CA LEU A 765 -2.50 -18.71 -27.52
C LEU A 765 -1.78 -17.39 -27.22
N LEU A 766 -0.62 -17.46 -26.56
CA LEU A 766 0.20 -16.28 -26.24
C LEU A 766 1.23 -15.95 -27.33
N SER A 767 1.26 -16.70 -28.44
CA SER A 767 2.25 -16.59 -29.50
C SER A 767 3.70 -16.63 -28.98
N LEU A 768 3.97 -17.53 -28.02
CA LEU A 768 5.29 -17.76 -27.44
C LEU A 768 5.91 -19.05 -27.97
N GLN A 769 7.21 -19.00 -28.24
CA GLN A 769 8.04 -20.18 -28.49
C GLN A 769 8.52 -20.77 -27.15
N THR A 770 8.85 -22.07 -27.11
CA THR A 770 9.53 -22.68 -25.97
C THR A 770 10.92 -22.05 -25.79
N LEU A 771 11.41 -21.96 -24.54
CA LEU A 771 12.71 -21.35 -24.29
C LEU A 771 13.83 -22.22 -24.88
N GLU A 772 13.65 -23.54 -24.90
CA GLU A 772 14.58 -24.48 -25.54
C GLU A 772 14.72 -24.23 -27.04
N HIS A 773 13.61 -24.13 -27.76
CA HIS A 773 13.65 -23.83 -29.19
C HIS A 773 14.38 -22.52 -29.46
N ARG A 774 14.17 -21.50 -28.62
CA ARG A 774 14.85 -20.20 -28.76
C ARG A 774 16.36 -20.26 -28.52
N ARG A 775 16.82 -21.03 -27.53
CA ARG A 775 18.25 -21.29 -27.32
C ARG A 775 18.85 -22.03 -28.51
N PHE A 776 18.15 -23.05 -29.01
CA PHE A 776 18.57 -23.79 -30.21
C PHE A 776 18.68 -22.90 -31.46
N LEU A 777 17.73 -22.00 -31.70
CA LEU A 777 17.83 -21.02 -32.79
C LEU A 777 19.03 -20.08 -32.61
N SER A 778 19.36 -19.73 -31.37
CA SER A 778 20.52 -18.90 -31.06
C SER A 778 21.83 -19.63 -31.36
N ASP A 779 21.91 -20.93 -31.07
CA ASP A 779 23.05 -21.78 -31.41
C ASP A 779 23.25 -21.87 -32.92
N LEU A 780 22.19 -22.16 -33.69
CA LEU A 780 22.28 -22.25 -35.16
C LEU A 780 22.64 -20.91 -35.81
N LEU A 781 22.06 -19.82 -35.34
CA LEU A 781 22.36 -18.49 -35.87
C LEU A 781 23.81 -18.08 -35.56
N PHE A 782 24.34 -18.49 -34.41
CA PHE A 782 25.73 -18.27 -34.05
C PHE A 782 26.66 -19.08 -34.96
N LEU A 783 26.37 -20.37 -35.18
CA LEU A 783 27.14 -21.22 -36.08
C LEU A 783 27.15 -20.68 -37.52
N HIS A 784 25.99 -20.29 -38.06
CA HIS A 784 25.89 -19.68 -39.37
C HIS A 784 26.80 -18.45 -39.50
N LYS A 785 26.71 -17.51 -38.56
CA LYS A 785 27.53 -16.30 -38.58
C LYS A 785 29.01 -16.59 -38.44
N SER A 786 29.35 -17.59 -37.64
CA SER A 786 30.73 -18.06 -37.47
C SER A 786 31.32 -18.58 -38.79
N ILE A 787 30.61 -19.50 -39.47
CA ILE A 787 31.06 -20.11 -40.74
C ILE A 787 31.24 -19.06 -41.84
N HIS A 788 30.35 -18.08 -41.88
CA HIS A 788 30.41 -16.99 -42.86
C HIS A 788 31.34 -15.84 -42.46
N GLY A 789 32.15 -15.98 -41.41
CA GLY A 789 33.17 -15.00 -41.02
C GLY A 789 32.63 -13.69 -40.44
N PHE A 790 31.38 -13.65 -39.97
CA PHE A 790 30.83 -12.47 -39.26
C PHE A 790 31.42 -12.31 -37.84
N TYR A 791 32.13 -13.33 -37.35
CA TYR A 791 32.85 -13.29 -36.08
C TYR A 791 34.33 -13.57 -36.33
N SER A 792 35.20 -12.72 -35.78
CA SER A 792 36.65 -12.85 -35.89
C SER A 792 37.19 -13.67 -34.72
N TYR A 793 37.24 -14.99 -34.86
CA TYR A 793 37.90 -15.88 -33.93
C TYR A 793 38.36 -17.18 -34.60
N ASP A 794 39.36 -17.84 -34.01
CA ASP A 794 39.81 -19.15 -34.48
C ASP A 794 38.79 -20.23 -34.11
N HIS A 795 38.11 -20.76 -35.12
CA HIS A 795 37.09 -21.79 -34.98
C HIS A 795 37.65 -23.21 -35.15
N SER A 796 38.92 -23.37 -35.53
CA SER A 796 39.54 -24.67 -35.84
C SER A 796 39.48 -25.67 -34.67
N SER A 797 39.51 -25.17 -33.44
CA SER A 797 39.36 -25.95 -32.20
C SER A 797 37.92 -26.32 -31.85
N LEU A 798 36.93 -25.65 -32.46
CA LEU A 798 35.50 -25.88 -32.22
C LEU A 798 34.88 -26.75 -33.32
N TYR A 799 35.21 -26.48 -34.57
CA TYR A 799 34.67 -27.17 -35.73
C TYR A 799 35.54 -26.97 -36.99
N ILE A 800 35.45 -27.92 -37.92
CA ILE A 800 36.10 -27.83 -39.24
C ILE A 800 35.04 -27.92 -40.34
N ILE A 801 35.28 -27.21 -41.44
CA ILE A 801 34.44 -27.30 -42.64
C ILE A 801 34.90 -28.55 -43.41
N SER A 802 34.03 -29.55 -43.47
CA SER A 802 34.30 -30.86 -44.09
C SER A 802 33.23 -31.18 -45.13
N PRO A 803 33.34 -30.64 -46.36
CA PRO A 803 32.45 -31.00 -47.45
C PRO A 803 32.55 -32.50 -47.74
N LEU A 804 31.45 -33.12 -48.18
CA LEU A 804 31.50 -34.52 -48.60
C LEU A 804 32.39 -34.64 -49.84
N THR A 805 33.25 -35.66 -49.86
CA THR A 805 34.14 -35.96 -50.99
C THR A 805 33.38 -36.32 -52.27
N ARG A 806 32.09 -36.67 -52.18
CA ARG A 806 31.18 -36.86 -53.30
C ARG A 806 29.98 -35.92 -53.15
N ASN A 807 29.61 -35.24 -54.24
CA ASN A 807 28.42 -34.41 -54.31
C ASN A 807 27.15 -35.27 -54.23
N LEU A 808 26.58 -35.41 -53.03
CA LEU A 808 25.23 -35.95 -52.87
C LEU A 808 24.22 -34.89 -53.28
N ARG A 809 23.16 -35.28 -54.02
CA ARG A 809 22.10 -34.38 -54.54
C ARG A 809 21.41 -33.50 -53.48
N ARG A 810 21.61 -33.77 -52.19
CA ARG A 810 21.01 -33.05 -51.04
C ARG A 810 22.03 -32.47 -50.05
N ALA A 811 23.33 -32.55 -50.32
CA ALA A 811 24.37 -32.04 -49.42
C ALA A 811 24.85 -30.65 -49.86
N HIS A 812 25.22 -29.79 -48.90
CA HIS A 812 25.83 -28.48 -49.13
C HIS A 812 27.34 -28.52 -48.88
N SER A 813 28.07 -27.52 -49.39
CA SER A 813 29.54 -27.44 -49.25
C SER A 813 30.00 -26.98 -47.86
N LEU A 814 29.16 -26.25 -47.13
CA LEU A 814 29.46 -25.70 -45.80
C LEU A 814 29.19 -26.69 -44.65
N ARG A 815 29.34 -28.00 -44.89
CA ARG A 815 29.15 -29.01 -43.85
C ARG A 815 30.23 -28.92 -42.79
N VAL A 816 29.86 -29.27 -41.57
CA VAL A 816 30.72 -29.15 -40.41
C VAL A 816 30.97 -30.53 -39.79
N SER A 817 32.21 -30.77 -39.36
CA SER A 817 32.59 -31.88 -38.49
C SER A 817 33.39 -31.40 -37.28
N LEU A 818 33.48 -32.23 -36.25
CA LEU A 818 34.30 -31.94 -35.09
C LEU A 818 35.78 -32.21 -35.41
N PRO A 819 36.72 -31.35 -34.95
CA PRO A 819 38.15 -31.50 -35.21
C PRO A 819 38.78 -32.69 -34.46
N PHE A 820 38.15 -33.14 -33.38
CA PHE A 820 38.57 -34.30 -32.59
C PHE A 820 37.34 -35.06 -32.05
N ALA A 821 37.51 -36.36 -31.79
CA ALA A 821 36.52 -37.15 -31.06
C ALA A 821 36.48 -36.66 -29.60
N SER A 822 35.48 -35.84 -29.26
CA SER A 822 35.37 -35.24 -27.93
C SER A 822 35.16 -36.31 -26.86
N PRO A 823 35.90 -36.29 -25.73
CA PRO A 823 35.58 -37.12 -24.59
C PRO A 823 34.28 -36.61 -23.96
N LYS A 824 33.15 -37.27 -24.28
CA LYS A 824 31.84 -37.20 -23.59
C LYS A 824 31.19 -35.81 -23.37
N SER A 825 31.78 -34.72 -23.85
CA SER A 825 31.23 -33.38 -23.67
C SER A 825 30.21 -33.06 -24.77
N HIS A 826 28.98 -33.51 -24.57
CA HIS A 826 27.85 -33.13 -25.42
C HIS A 826 27.47 -31.63 -25.30
N SER A 827 28.13 -30.86 -24.44
CA SER A 827 27.72 -29.53 -23.99
C SER A 827 28.21 -28.36 -24.84
N SER A 828 28.97 -28.57 -25.92
CA SER A 828 29.34 -27.47 -26.82
C SER A 828 28.16 -27.06 -27.71
N PHE A 829 28.12 -25.81 -28.20
CA PHE A 829 27.06 -25.41 -29.14
C PHE A 829 27.18 -26.12 -30.49
N VAL A 830 28.40 -26.46 -30.93
CA VAL A 830 28.64 -27.18 -32.19
C VAL A 830 28.05 -28.58 -32.11
N THR A 831 28.32 -29.32 -31.04
CA THR A 831 27.75 -30.66 -30.83
C THR A 831 26.22 -30.64 -30.77
N ARG A 832 25.60 -29.57 -30.26
CA ARG A 832 24.14 -29.42 -30.24
C ARG A 832 23.52 -29.07 -31.59
N THR A 833 24.31 -28.60 -32.55
CA THR A 833 23.80 -28.03 -33.82
C THR A 833 24.23 -28.78 -35.07
N ILE A 834 25.32 -29.54 -35.03
CA ILE A 834 25.96 -30.18 -36.19
C ILE A 834 25.01 -31.03 -37.04
N ASP A 835 24.22 -31.90 -36.41
CA ASP A 835 23.30 -32.80 -37.13
C ASP A 835 22.20 -32.04 -37.86
N ARG A 836 21.75 -30.92 -37.27
CA ARG A 836 20.71 -30.08 -37.85
C ARG A 836 21.27 -29.17 -38.93
N TRP A 837 22.45 -28.59 -38.69
CA TRP A 837 23.17 -27.78 -39.65
C TRP A 837 23.40 -28.53 -40.97
N ASN A 838 23.94 -29.75 -40.85
CA ASN A 838 24.33 -30.58 -41.98
C ASN A 838 23.13 -31.11 -42.82
N VAL A 839 21.90 -30.97 -42.35
CA VAL A 839 20.69 -31.41 -43.08
C VAL A 839 20.04 -30.26 -43.87
N PHE A 840 20.43 -29.00 -43.63
CA PHE A 840 19.86 -27.88 -44.36
C PHE A 840 20.23 -27.89 -45.86
N SER A 841 19.36 -27.32 -46.68
CA SER A 841 19.65 -27.16 -48.11
C SER A 841 20.72 -26.10 -48.34
N ASN A 842 21.46 -26.21 -49.44
CA ASN A 842 22.50 -25.25 -49.79
C ASN A 842 21.96 -23.81 -49.82
N GLN A 843 20.75 -23.61 -50.39
CA GLN A 843 20.10 -22.30 -50.46
C GLN A 843 19.89 -21.63 -49.10
N ILE A 844 19.53 -22.42 -48.07
CA ILE A 844 19.31 -21.91 -46.71
C ILE A 844 20.64 -21.56 -46.07
N VAL A 845 21.63 -22.47 -46.17
CA VAL A 845 22.93 -22.35 -45.52
C VAL A 845 23.76 -21.20 -46.08
N THR A 846 23.64 -20.89 -47.38
CA THR A 846 24.34 -19.77 -48.02
C THR A 846 23.57 -18.45 -47.95
N SER A 847 22.38 -18.43 -47.34
CA SER A 847 21.55 -17.23 -47.27
C SER A 847 22.16 -16.19 -46.32
N SER A 848 21.71 -14.93 -46.40
CA SER A 848 22.17 -13.91 -45.45
C SER A 848 21.66 -14.22 -44.03
N PRO A 849 22.34 -13.79 -42.96
CA PRO A 849 21.92 -14.07 -41.58
C PRO A 849 20.47 -13.67 -41.27
N LYS A 850 19.94 -12.65 -41.96
CA LYS A 850 18.54 -12.22 -41.86
C LYS A 850 17.60 -13.26 -42.46
N HIS A 851 17.87 -13.75 -43.67
CA HIS A 851 17.06 -14.78 -44.33
C HIS A 851 17.14 -16.12 -43.60
N PHE A 852 18.34 -16.50 -43.15
CA PHE A 852 18.54 -17.69 -42.33
C PHE A 852 17.72 -17.63 -41.04
N ARG A 853 17.77 -16.49 -40.32
CA ARG A 853 16.94 -16.29 -39.12
C ARG A 853 15.44 -16.37 -39.41
N SER A 854 14.97 -15.77 -40.51
CA SER A 854 13.56 -15.84 -40.91
C SER A 854 13.13 -17.28 -41.20
N HIS A 855 13.98 -18.05 -41.89
CA HIS A 855 13.74 -19.48 -42.13
C HIS A 855 13.67 -20.25 -40.81
N LEU A 856 14.64 -20.06 -39.91
CA LEU A 856 14.67 -20.67 -38.59
C LEU A 856 13.41 -20.39 -37.76
N LEU A 857 12.88 -19.16 -37.82
CA LEU A 857 11.64 -18.78 -37.12
C LEU A 857 10.38 -19.37 -37.76
N SER A 858 10.44 -19.76 -39.04
CA SER A 858 9.34 -20.42 -39.76
C SER A 858 9.24 -21.92 -39.48
N LEU A 859 10.32 -22.52 -38.95
CA LEU A 859 10.30 -23.93 -38.57
C LEU A 859 9.32 -24.15 -37.41
N PRO A 860 8.59 -25.28 -37.39
CA PRO A 860 7.72 -25.60 -36.27
C PRO A 860 8.51 -25.57 -34.96
N SER A 861 7.90 -25.01 -33.91
CA SER A 861 8.48 -25.08 -32.58
C SER A 861 8.69 -26.55 -32.24
N ILE A 862 9.93 -26.90 -31.92
CA ILE A 862 10.32 -28.25 -31.53
C ILE A 862 9.49 -28.63 -30.29
N SER A 863 8.46 -29.45 -30.51
CA SER A 863 7.65 -30.09 -29.48
C SER A 863 8.23 -31.48 -29.32
N PHE A 864 9.02 -31.71 -28.27
CA PHE A 864 9.49 -33.06 -27.97
C PHE A 864 9.33 -33.39 -26.49
N THR A 865 8.34 -34.24 -26.25
CA THR A 865 8.29 -35.21 -25.17
C THR A 865 9.57 -36.06 -25.16
N SER A 866 9.93 -36.55 -23.97
CA SER A 866 11.10 -37.33 -23.50
C SER A 866 11.93 -38.23 -24.44
N ASP A 867 11.57 -38.47 -25.70
CA ASP A 867 12.23 -39.47 -26.57
C ASP A 867 13.24 -38.88 -27.58
N SER A 868 13.46 -37.56 -27.62
CA SER A 868 14.13 -36.94 -28.78
C SER A 868 15.61 -36.61 -28.60
N LEU A 869 16.18 -36.90 -27.44
CA LEU A 869 17.65 -36.91 -27.28
C LEU A 869 18.27 -38.28 -27.60
N LEU A 870 17.45 -39.32 -27.82
CA LEU A 870 17.91 -40.68 -28.11
C LEU A 870 17.40 -41.25 -29.45
N ARG A 871 16.72 -40.44 -30.28
CA ARG A 871 16.42 -40.78 -31.68
C ARG A 871 16.55 -39.57 -32.59
N VAL A 872 17.80 -39.22 -32.91
CA VAL A 872 18.20 -38.65 -34.21
C VAL A 872 19.48 -39.36 -34.59
#